data_AF-A0A7X9LF70-F1
#
_entry.id   AF-A0A7X9LF70-F1
#
_cell.length_a   1.000
_cell.length_b   1.000
_cell.length_c   1.000
_cell.angle_alpha   90.00
_cell.angle_beta   90.00
_cell.angle_gamma   90.00
#
_symmetry.space_group_name_H-M   'P 1'
#
loop_
_entity.id
_entity.type
_entity.pdbx_description
1 polymer ?
#
loop_
_entity_poly.entity_id
_entity_poly.type
_entity_poly.pdbx_seq_one_letter_code
_entity_poly.pdbx_strand_id
1 'polypeptide(L)'
;MNQKKGRGFYRKSKAYGLVCGIALAGAFFFGTASASADEVVQTAPAPADTTVAETPTVSEVVQPNQALTDAISNAEAVTGQPVTQDVTQEVATETVANDNYDAQAQTINQQVADYQAEQEAVKEAVKAGETNPEIPTYGQGSNGNYTASDSWTNLKSATIDNDIHVAAEGTVSTVADLTNGNYTIKVYSDTAGKLTDSHIISKISWGDVAVSGASATTVDQMQLQNEALGGSGSIYDFTTGGTTRLYSVKQGEWVTIPGAVVLADGSVKDLLARFTKTDEALAVGGDWVNIWNANGLVNYINGGSLIGQRPGDGITVEYQVSDGTNGSTKYIWVTSNFDIDGGQILTLENGDTALVSIGGGMRINGQAASGLELSSDEALGYSYGKAMTGNALDGGNSIPDGTVVYVAYTGTLKHNLKNTPGGNSNGVANGDFGLALNVHIPIAPQLSYHLNAVPKELSVIKDVLNQAGVSINNGTLKLGESGTYSLTGAFLSKDRLEKAITQYDFEDLLDTEHDKYTGYKVYAFIPIKLKDGTVLESKADLAAYAKQTYDESNGRFYVSLNSDFLASVADDSDFQVAVDIQFERIKTGTVENTFTNIVNGQRVVSNTVVTHTPSEPDPETPAPEQPKPETPVEEAPVAQQAVVSLPQTGESVSVFSILSGICLVILGFLGIRRKKHA
;
A
#
# COMPACT_ATOMS: atom_id res chain seq x y z
N MET A 1 -32.14 36.09 10.47
CA MET A 1 -31.82 36.21 9.03
C MET A 1 -30.32 36.01 8.84
N ASN A 2 -29.99 34.94 8.12
CA ASN A 2 -28.73 34.58 7.44
C ASN A 2 -27.39 34.61 8.21
N GLN A 3 -27.14 33.51 8.94
CA GLN A 3 -25.78 33.00 9.22
C GLN A 3 -25.26 32.26 7.97
N LYS A 4 -24.07 32.60 7.48
CA LYS A 4 -23.27 31.73 6.60
C LYS A 4 -21.99 31.33 7.33
N LYS A 5 -21.90 30.05 7.72
CA LYS A 5 -20.69 29.40 8.23
C LYS A 5 -19.75 29.10 7.05
N GLY A 6 -18.49 29.55 7.15
CA GLY A 6 -17.42 29.16 6.25
C GLY A 6 -17.07 27.67 6.42
N ARG A 7 -16.82 26.97 5.32
CA ARG A 7 -16.43 25.56 5.30
C ARG A 7 -14.93 25.47 5.06
N GLY A 8 -14.17 25.05 6.07
CA GLY A 8 -12.85 24.45 5.89
C GLY A 8 -12.97 23.01 5.41
N PHE A 9 -11.95 22.56 4.67
CA PHE A 9 -11.65 21.19 4.22
C PHE A 9 -12.84 20.22 4.11
N TYR A 10 -13.43 20.17 2.91
CA TYR A 10 -14.15 18.99 2.45
C TYR A 10 -13.41 18.43 1.23
N ARG A 11 -12.72 17.30 1.41
CA ARG A 11 -12.55 16.34 0.32
C ARG A 11 -13.96 16.00 -0.17
N LYS A 12 -14.30 16.37 -1.40
CA LYS A 12 -15.35 15.66 -2.13
C LYS A 12 -14.74 14.32 -2.55
N SER A 13 -14.75 13.33 -1.67
CA SER A 13 -14.78 11.97 -2.15
C SER A 13 -16.12 11.81 -2.85
N LYS A 14 -16.11 11.81 -4.19
CA LYS A 14 -17.15 11.11 -4.91
C LYS A 14 -16.90 9.62 -4.65
N ALA A 15 -17.41 9.14 -3.52
CA ALA A 15 -17.62 7.72 -3.33
C ALA A 15 -18.62 7.29 -4.40
N TYR A 16 -18.13 6.82 -5.54
CA TYR A 16 -18.88 5.86 -6.34
C TYR A 16 -18.92 4.56 -5.53
N GLY A 17 -19.83 4.52 -4.56
CA GLY A 17 -20.30 3.26 -3.99
C GLY A 17 -21.17 2.59 -5.05
N LEU A 18 -20.55 1.88 -5.99
CA LEU A 18 -21.21 0.78 -6.66
C LEU A 18 -20.97 -0.47 -5.80
N VAL A 19 -21.69 -0.55 -4.69
CA VAL A 19 -21.88 -1.83 -3.99
C VAL A 19 -22.81 -2.64 -4.89
N CYS A 20 -22.24 -3.50 -5.73
CA CYS A 20 -22.99 -4.64 -6.26
C CYS A 20 -23.27 -5.57 -5.08
N GLY A 21 -24.40 -5.36 -4.43
CA GLY A 21 -24.95 -6.31 -3.47
C GLY A 21 -25.39 -7.56 -4.23
N ILE A 22 -24.50 -8.54 -4.34
CA ILE A 22 -24.92 -9.93 -4.45
C ILE A 22 -25.28 -10.36 -3.03
N ALA A 23 -26.57 -10.56 -2.80
CA ALA A 23 -27.07 -11.16 -1.59
C ALA A 23 -26.57 -12.62 -1.51
N LEU A 24 -25.54 -12.87 -0.70
CA LEU A 24 -25.30 -14.21 -0.15
C LEU A 24 -25.83 -14.22 1.29
N ALA A 25 -26.85 -15.05 1.51
CA ALA A 25 -27.36 -15.37 2.82
C ALA A 25 -26.31 -16.20 3.58
N GLY A 26 -25.65 -15.58 4.56
CA GLY A 26 -24.78 -16.25 5.53
C GLY A 26 -25.36 -16.09 6.94
N ALA A 27 -26.07 -17.11 7.41
CA ALA A 27 -26.62 -17.17 8.76
C ALA A 27 -25.48 -17.39 9.78
N PHE A 28 -25.13 -16.36 10.55
CA PHE A 28 -24.29 -16.49 11.74
C PHE A 28 -25.18 -16.77 12.97
N PHE A 29 -25.13 -17.99 13.49
CA PHE A 29 -25.69 -18.34 14.80
C PHE A 29 -24.63 -18.09 15.89
N PHE A 30 -24.87 -17.08 16.74
CA PHE A 30 -24.22 -16.96 18.05
C PHE A 30 -25.16 -17.53 19.11
N GLY A 31 -24.85 -18.71 19.65
CA GLY A 31 -25.55 -19.29 20.79
C GLY A 31 -25.06 -18.68 22.11
N THR A 32 -25.94 -17.96 22.81
CA THR A 32 -25.81 -17.70 24.25
C THR A 32 -26.88 -18.50 24.98
N ALA A 33 -26.44 -19.25 25.99
CA ALA A 33 -27.29 -20.07 26.84
C ALA A 33 -28.14 -19.19 27.78
N SER A 34 -29.43 -19.46 27.86
CA SER A 34 -30.27 -19.15 29.03
C SER A 34 -31.51 -20.05 29.01
N ALA A 35 -31.72 -20.77 30.11
CA ALA A 35 -32.83 -21.69 30.31
C ALA A 35 -34.06 -20.97 30.87
N SER A 36 -35.26 -21.38 30.44
CA SER A 36 -36.41 -21.69 31.33
C SER A 36 -37.63 -22.23 30.58
N ALA A 37 -38.16 -23.33 31.13
CA ALA A 37 -39.55 -23.78 31.24
C ALA A 37 -40.43 -24.05 30.00
N ASP A 38 -40.60 -25.35 29.75
CA ASP A 38 -41.88 -26.11 29.74
C ASP A 38 -43.07 -25.54 28.93
N GLU A 39 -43.23 -26.02 27.71
CA GLU A 39 -44.55 -26.20 27.09
C GLU A 39 -44.52 -27.38 26.10
N VAL A 40 -45.38 -28.38 26.31
CA VAL A 40 -45.48 -29.58 25.50
C VAL A 40 -46.38 -29.30 24.30
N VAL A 41 -45.78 -29.12 23.11
CA VAL A 41 -46.51 -29.13 21.83
C VAL A 41 -45.91 -30.17 20.90
N GLN A 42 -46.76 -31.09 20.49
CA GLN A 42 -46.49 -32.23 19.63
C GLN A 42 -46.23 -31.74 18.18
N THR A 43 -44.99 -31.80 17.70
CA THR A 43 -44.63 -31.47 16.31
C THR A 43 -44.44 -32.72 15.45
N ALA A 44 -45.06 -32.70 14.27
CA ALA A 44 -44.93 -33.68 13.18
C ALA A 44 -43.46 -33.83 12.71
N PRO A 45 -43.10 -34.95 12.02
CA PRO A 45 -41.72 -35.17 11.60
C PRO A 45 -41.28 -34.12 10.58
N ALA A 46 -40.11 -33.53 10.81
CA ALA A 46 -39.46 -32.61 9.89
C ALA A 46 -39.16 -33.32 8.55
N PRO A 47 -39.28 -32.62 7.40
CA PRO A 47 -38.81 -33.15 6.13
C PRO A 47 -37.29 -33.36 6.21
N ALA A 48 -36.82 -34.48 5.67
CA ALA A 48 -35.40 -34.80 5.61
C ALA A 48 -34.64 -33.66 4.91
N ASP A 49 -33.70 -33.07 5.64
CA ASP A 49 -32.73 -32.11 5.13
C ASP A 49 -31.76 -32.87 4.22
N THR A 50 -32.06 -32.91 2.92
CA THR A 50 -31.07 -33.33 1.92
C THR A 50 -30.06 -32.20 1.75
N THR A 51 -29.13 -32.08 2.69
CA THR A 51 -27.89 -31.33 2.47
C THR A 51 -27.13 -32.04 1.36
N VAL A 52 -27.09 -31.44 0.17
CA VAL A 52 -26.15 -31.83 -0.88
C VAL A 52 -24.76 -31.61 -0.29
N ALA A 53 -23.99 -32.68 -0.08
CA ALA A 53 -22.62 -32.57 0.41
C ALA A 53 -21.82 -31.73 -0.60
N GLU A 54 -21.30 -30.57 -0.18
CA GLU A 54 -20.42 -29.76 -1.01
C GLU A 54 -19.17 -30.57 -1.36
N THR A 55 -18.80 -30.60 -2.65
CA THR A 55 -17.58 -31.25 -3.10
C THR A 55 -16.38 -30.57 -2.43
N PRO A 56 -15.42 -31.31 -1.84
CA PRO A 56 -14.22 -30.73 -1.24
C PRO A 56 -13.43 -29.90 -2.25
N THR A 57 -12.93 -28.72 -1.85
CA THR A 57 -12.19 -27.81 -2.71
C THR A 57 -10.93 -27.26 -2.05
N VAL A 58 -9.97 -26.87 -2.88
CA VAL A 58 -8.80 -26.07 -2.49
C VAL A 58 -8.77 -24.81 -3.34
N SER A 59 -8.57 -23.65 -2.71
CA SER A 59 -8.51 -22.38 -3.43
C SER A 59 -7.14 -22.21 -4.08
N GLU A 60 -7.12 -21.88 -5.37
CA GLU A 60 -5.91 -21.62 -6.16
C GLU A 60 -5.84 -20.15 -6.57
N VAL A 61 -4.69 -19.53 -6.38
CA VAL A 61 -4.42 -18.13 -6.75
C VAL A 61 -4.40 -18.00 -8.27
N VAL A 62 -5.20 -17.08 -8.79
CA VAL A 62 -5.22 -16.69 -10.19
C VAL A 62 -4.16 -15.62 -10.40
N GLN A 63 -3.25 -15.82 -11.36
CA GLN A 63 -2.23 -14.81 -11.68
C GLN A 63 -2.87 -13.54 -12.27
N PRO A 64 -2.33 -12.34 -11.98
CA PRO A 64 -2.79 -11.09 -12.59
C PRO A 64 -2.85 -11.17 -14.12
N ASN A 65 -3.88 -10.57 -14.70
CA ASN A 65 -3.94 -10.43 -16.15
C ASN A 65 -3.01 -9.28 -16.64
N GLN A 66 -2.88 -9.17 -17.96
CA GLN A 66 -2.01 -8.14 -18.57
C GLN A 66 -2.49 -6.72 -18.22
N ALA A 67 -3.81 -6.48 -18.19
CA ALA A 67 -4.37 -5.16 -17.92
C ALA A 67 -3.96 -4.64 -16.52
N LEU A 68 -4.06 -5.49 -15.49
CA LEU A 68 -3.63 -5.14 -14.14
C LEU A 68 -2.11 -4.98 -14.06
N THR A 69 -1.35 -5.88 -14.69
CA THR A 69 0.13 -5.82 -14.69
C THR A 69 0.65 -4.54 -15.37
N ASP A 70 0.03 -4.13 -16.48
CA ASP A 70 0.35 -2.89 -17.20
C ASP A 70 -0.04 -1.67 -16.38
N ALA A 71 -1.22 -1.68 -15.74
CA ALA A 71 -1.69 -0.59 -14.89
C ALA A 71 -0.77 -0.37 -13.69
N ILE A 72 -0.33 -1.45 -13.03
CA ILE A 72 0.66 -1.41 -11.94
C ILE A 72 1.98 -0.82 -12.45
N SER A 73 2.54 -1.36 -13.52
CA SER A 73 3.83 -0.92 -14.06
C SER A 73 3.81 0.56 -14.46
N ASN A 74 2.73 1.01 -15.11
CA ASN A 74 2.53 2.41 -15.46
C ASN A 74 2.38 3.30 -14.22
N ALA A 75 1.61 2.85 -13.22
CA ALA A 75 1.43 3.59 -11.97
C ALA A 75 2.76 3.80 -11.24
N GLU A 76 3.59 2.77 -11.11
CA GLU A 76 4.91 2.86 -10.46
C GLU A 76 5.84 3.82 -11.20
N ALA A 77 5.83 3.77 -12.54
CA ALA A 77 6.64 4.66 -13.37
C ALA A 77 6.21 6.14 -13.26
N VAL A 78 4.90 6.41 -13.21
CA VAL A 78 4.37 7.78 -13.14
C VAL A 78 4.45 8.37 -11.74
N THR A 79 4.18 7.57 -10.71
CA THR A 79 4.13 8.04 -9.32
C THR A 79 5.50 8.01 -8.64
N GLY A 80 6.41 7.14 -9.09
CA GLY A 80 7.67 6.85 -8.40
C GLY A 80 7.48 6.07 -7.10
N GLN A 81 6.29 5.51 -6.86
CA GLN A 81 5.92 4.76 -5.66
C GLN A 81 5.46 3.34 -6.02
N PRO A 82 5.71 2.33 -5.17
CA PRO A 82 5.23 0.97 -5.40
C PRO A 82 3.70 0.87 -5.26
N VAL A 83 3.06 0.00 -6.05
CA VAL A 83 1.65 -0.35 -5.85
C VAL A 83 1.56 -1.52 -4.86
N THR A 84 0.83 -1.33 -3.76
CA THR A 84 0.82 -2.30 -2.66
C THR A 84 -0.15 -3.44 -2.92
N GLN A 85 0.26 -4.68 -2.64
CA GLN A 85 -0.65 -5.83 -2.71
C GLN A 85 -1.43 -5.99 -1.38
N ASP A 86 -2.75 -5.93 -1.47
CA ASP A 86 -3.70 -6.25 -0.41
C ASP A 86 -3.94 -7.76 -0.28
N VAL A 87 -4.74 -8.14 0.73
CA VAL A 87 -5.11 -9.53 0.99
C VAL A 87 -5.81 -10.15 -0.22
N THR A 88 -5.37 -11.35 -0.62
CA THR A 88 -5.99 -12.15 -1.69
C THR A 88 -7.46 -12.43 -1.38
N GLN A 89 -8.33 -12.27 -2.38
CA GLN A 89 -9.78 -12.49 -2.25
C GLN A 89 -10.21 -13.75 -2.98
N GLU A 90 -11.16 -14.50 -2.42
CA GLU A 90 -11.73 -15.66 -3.10
C GLU A 90 -12.90 -15.22 -4.00
N VAL A 91 -12.93 -15.74 -5.23
CA VAL A 91 -13.97 -15.50 -6.22
C VAL A 91 -14.42 -16.81 -6.87
N ALA A 92 -15.63 -16.82 -7.43
CA ALA A 92 -16.26 -18.05 -7.88
C ALA A 92 -15.56 -18.73 -9.08
N THR A 93 -15.02 -17.95 -10.02
CA THR A 93 -14.44 -18.49 -11.25
C THR A 93 -13.26 -17.64 -11.74
N GLU A 94 -12.43 -18.22 -12.60
CA GLU A 94 -11.33 -17.48 -13.25
C GLU A 94 -11.82 -16.32 -14.12
N THR A 95 -13.01 -16.44 -14.72
CA THR A 95 -13.63 -15.32 -15.45
C THR A 95 -13.92 -14.15 -14.52
N VAL A 96 -14.51 -14.42 -13.35
CA VAL A 96 -14.76 -13.37 -12.34
C VAL A 96 -13.46 -12.78 -11.80
N ALA A 97 -12.41 -13.60 -11.62
CA ALA A 97 -11.08 -13.13 -11.23
C ALA A 97 -10.50 -12.16 -12.26
N ASN A 98 -10.59 -12.48 -13.55
CA ASN A 98 -10.10 -11.63 -14.63
C ASN A 98 -10.92 -10.33 -14.78
N ASP A 99 -12.25 -10.41 -14.69
CA ASP A 99 -13.11 -9.22 -14.72
C ASP A 99 -12.83 -8.29 -13.52
N ASN A 100 -12.57 -8.87 -12.35
CA ASN A 100 -12.14 -8.12 -11.16
C ASN A 100 -10.77 -7.44 -11.38
N TYR A 101 -9.79 -8.13 -11.98
CA TYR A 101 -8.51 -7.53 -12.34
C TYR A 101 -8.64 -6.38 -13.34
N ASP A 102 -9.52 -6.50 -14.33
CA ASP A 102 -9.81 -5.41 -15.28
C ASP A 102 -10.41 -4.19 -14.57
N ALA A 103 -11.29 -4.40 -13.60
CA ALA A 103 -11.87 -3.31 -12.79
C ALA A 103 -10.82 -2.64 -11.89
N GLN A 104 -9.91 -3.41 -11.28
CA GLN A 104 -8.78 -2.88 -10.51
C GLN A 104 -7.86 -2.04 -11.41
N ALA A 105 -7.51 -2.56 -12.59
CA ALA A 105 -6.69 -1.84 -13.58
C ALA A 105 -7.32 -0.50 -14.00
N GLN A 106 -8.63 -0.47 -14.25
CA GLN A 106 -9.36 0.76 -14.57
C GLN A 106 -9.30 1.77 -13.42
N THR A 107 -9.45 1.31 -12.18
CA THR A 107 -9.39 2.17 -10.99
C THR A 107 -8.00 2.80 -10.84
N ILE A 108 -6.95 1.98 -10.92
CA ILE A 108 -5.55 2.43 -10.87
C ILE A 108 -5.28 3.45 -11.99
N ASN A 109 -5.63 3.12 -13.23
CA ASN A 109 -5.41 4.01 -14.37
C ASN A 109 -6.16 5.34 -14.24
N GLN A 110 -7.37 5.34 -13.69
CA GLN A 110 -8.12 6.57 -13.45
C GLN A 110 -7.43 7.45 -12.40
N GLN A 111 -6.95 6.86 -11.29
CA GLN A 111 -6.24 7.61 -10.25
C GLN A 111 -4.91 8.17 -10.76
N VAL A 112 -4.19 7.42 -11.60
CA VAL A 112 -2.97 7.89 -12.27
C VAL A 112 -3.29 9.03 -13.24
N ALA A 113 -4.35 8.93 -14.03
CA ALA A 113 -4.77 9.98 -14.95
C ALA A 113 -5.18 11.28 -14.22
N ASP A 114 -5.90 11.15 -13.10
CA ASP A 114 -6.27 12.28 -12.24
C ASP A 114 -5.03 12.98 -11.67
N TYR A 115 -4.05 12.21 -11.20
CA TYR A 115 -2.77 12.74 -10.70
C TYR A 115 -1.97 13.45 -11.81
N GLN A 116 -1.88 12.87 -13.00
CA GLN A 116 -1.21 13.51 -14.14
C GLN A 116 -1.91 14.81 -14.56
N ALA A 117 -3.25 14.85 -14.56
CA ALA A 117 -3.99 16.07 -14.86
C ALA A 117 -3.73 17.16 -13.81
N GLU A 118 -3.63 16.79 -12.53
CA GLU A 118 -3.24 17.71 -11.45
C GLU A 118 -1.80 18.23 -11.63
N GLN A 119 -0.85 17.35 -11.95
CA GLN A 119 0.53 17.74 -12.26
C GLN A 119 0.58 18.76 -13.41
N GLU A 120 -0.08 18.49 -14.53
CA GLU A 120 -0.08 19.40 -15.68
C GLU A 120 -0.74 20.75 -15.35
N ALA A 121 -1.81 20.76 -14.56
CA ALA A 121 -2.44 22.00 -14.11
C ALA A 121 -1.50 22.84 -13.23
N VAL A 122 -0.74 22.20 -12.32
CA VAL A 122 0.25 22.89 -11.48
C VAL A 122 1.44 23.37 -12.31
N LYS A 123 1.93 22.56 -13.27
CA LYS A 123 3.00 22.96 -14.19
C LYS A 123 2.64 24.18 -15.00
N GLU A 124 1.44 24.22 -15.58
CA GLU A 124 0.98 25.39 -16.34
C GLU A 124 0.81 26.63 -15.46
N ALA A 125 0.37 26.47 -14.20
CA ALA A 125 0.32 27.59 -13.25
C ALA A 125 1.72 28.13 -12.88
N VAL A 126 2.70 27.24 -12.68
CA VAL A 126 4.09 27.65 -12.44
C VAL A 126 4.70 28.35 -13.65
N LYS A 127 4.42 27.84 -14.86
CA LYS A 127 4.84 28.45 -16.12
C LYS A 127 4.21 29.83 -16.34
N ALA A 128 2.93 30.02 -15.97
CA ALA A 128 2.32 31.35 -16.00
C ALA A 128 3.08 32.36 -15.12
N GLY A 129 3.65 31.88 -14.01
CA GLY A 129 4.53 32.65 -13.13
C GLY A 129 5.82 33.16 -13.79
N GLU A 130 6.24 32.65 -14.94
CA GLU A 130 7.40 33.19 -15.69
C GLU A 130 7.16 34.63 -16.18
N THR A 131 5.88 35.03 -16.30
CA THR A 131 5.47 36.37 -16.73
C THR A 131 5.41 37.38 -15.59
N ASN A 132 5.48 36.92 -14.34
CA ASN A 132 5.60 37.80 -13.18
C ASN A 132 6.96 38.53 -13.22
N PRO A 133 7.05 39.73 -12.59
CA PRO A 133 8.29 40.48 -12.60
C PRO A 133 9.37 39.83 -11.72
N GLU A 134 10.64 39.93 -12.13
CA GLU A 134 11.78 39.44 -11.35
C GLU A 134 12.05 40.29 -10.10
N ILE A 135 11.73 41.59 -10.17
CA ILE A 135 11.78 42.53 -9.06
C ILE A 135 10.46 43.31 -8.99
N PRO A 136 9.97 43.69 -7.80
CA PRO A 136 8.74 44.45 -7.69
C PRO A 136 8.93 45.89 -8.19
N THR A 137 7.80 46.58 -8.42
CA THR A 137 7.83 48.00 -8.78
C THR A 137 8.08 48.86 -7.54
N TYR A 138 9.06 49.75 -7.62
CA TYR A 138 9.38 50.74 -6.59
C TYR A 138 8.82 52.12 -6.96
N GLY A 139 8.39 52.90 -5.98
CA GLY A 139 8.00 54.29 -6.29
C GLY A 139 7.26 55.11 -5.25
N GLN A 140 7.06 54.63 -4.02
CA GLN A 140 6.30 55.39 -2.99
C GLN A 140 6.85 55.30 -1.55
N GLY A 141 7.99 54.66 -1.31
CA GLY A 141 8.69 54.76 -0.01
C GLY A 141 9.19 56.19 0.25
N SER A 142 9.65 56.49 1.47
CA SER A 142 10.15 57.82 1.84
C SER A 142 11.24 58.35 0.90
N ASN A 143 11.96 57.43 0.24
CA ASN A 143 13.00 57.71 -0.75
C ASN A 143 12.71 57.16 -2.16
N GLY A 144 11.49 56.68 -2.45
CA GLY A 144 11.09 56.13 -3.76
C GLY A 144 11.67 54.76 -4.13
N ASN A 145 12.45 54.12 -3.25
CA ASN A 145 13.17 52.86 -3.52
C ASN A 145 12.52 51.59 -2.94
N TYR A 146 11.28 51.70 -2.43
CA TYR A 146 10.54 50.61 -1.81
C TYR A 146 9.17 50.43 -2.48
N THR A 147 8.58 49.24 -2.33
CA THR A 147 7.22 48.95 -2.78
C THR A 147 6.22 49.86 -2.07
N ALA A 148 5.12 50.20 -2.75
CA ALA A 148 4.09 51.03 -2.14
C ALA A 148 3.42 50.31 -0.96
N SER A 149 2.96 51.05 0.05
CA SER A 149 2.13 50.47 1.10
C SER A 149 0.84 49.89 0.51
N ASP A 150 0.35 48.82 1.14
CA ASP A 150 -0.81 48.02 0.73
C ASP A 150 -0.64 47.35 -0.65
N SER A 151 0.60 47.26 -1.15
CA SER A 151 0.90 46.57 -2.42
C SER A 151 1.33 45.13 -2.21
N TRP A 152 1.12 44.32 -3.24
CA TRP A 152 1.52 42.92 -3.29
C TRP A 152 2.11 42.61 -4.65
N THR A 153 3.23 41.90 -4.67
CA THR A 153 3.85 41.43 -5.90
C THR A 153 4.17 39.94 -5.79
N ASN A 154 3.62 39.14 -6.70
CA ASN A 154 4.15 37.81 -6.97
C ASN A 154 5.34 37.96 -7.90
N LEU A 155 6.41 37.24 -7.59
CA LEU A 155 7.64 37.28 -8.36
C LEU A 155 7.64 36.20 -9.44
N LYS A 156 8.59 36.34 -10.36
CA LYS A 156 8.88 35.35 -11.38
C LYS A 156 9.05 33.96 -10.77
N SER A 157 8.53 32.93 -11.45
CA SER A 157 8.73 31.53 -11.04
C SER A 157 10.21 31.19 -10.89
N ALA A 158 10.50 30.25 -10.01
CA ALA A 158 11.86 29.84 -9.66
C ALA A 158 11.98 28.31 -9.57
N THR A 159 13.20 27.82 -9.72
CA THR A 159 13.55 26.41 -9.52
C THR A 159 14.56 26.31 -8.37
N ILE A 160 14.27 25.49 -7.38
CA ILE A 160 15.15 25.17 -6.24
C ILE A 160 15.61 23.71 -6.34
N ASP A 161 16.78 23.38 -5.77
CA ASP A 161 17.34 22.03 -5.81
C ASP A 161 17.43 21.44 -7.24
N ASN A 162 17.59 22.32 -8.24
CA ASN A 162 17.67 22.03 -9.69
C ASN A 162 16.49 21.27 -10.30
N ASP A 163 15.35 21.14 -9.60
CA ASP A 163 14.24 20.30 -10.06
C ASP A 163 12.87 20.66 -9.46
N ILE A 164 12.83 21.33 -8.30
CA ILE A 164 11.55 21.73 -7.68
C ILE A 164 11.18 23.13 -8.19
N HIS A 165 10.08 23.23 -8.90
CA HIS A 165 9.62 24.46 -9.53
C HIS A 165 8.50 25.10 -8.72
N VAL A 166 8.60 26.40 -8.49
CA VAL A 166 7.69 27.14 -7.61
C VAL A 166 7.20 28.43 -8.27
N ALA A 167 5.94 28.77 -8.02
CA ALA A 167 5.37 30.07 -8.32
C ALA A 167 4.23 30.40 -7.36
N ALA A 168 3.95 31.69 -7.18
CA ALA A 168 2.77 32.14 -6.45
C ALA A 168 1.74 32.76 -7.39
N GLU A 169 0.46 32.56 -7.09
CA GLU A 169 -0.67 33.19 -7.78
C GLU A 169 -1.64 33.83 -6.78
N GLY A 170 -2.47 34.74 -7.28
CA GLY A 170 -3.44 35.47 -6.46
C GLY A 170 -2.88 36.75 -5.86
N THR A 171 -3.58 37.30 -4.87
CA THR A 171 -3.23 38.59 -4.26
C THR A 171 -3.51 38.54 -2.77
N VAL A 172 -2.63 39.17 -2.00
CA VAL A 172 -2.78 39.30 -0.55
C VAL A 172 -3.06 40.74 -0.20
N SER A 173 -4.20 40.96 0.45
CA SER A 173 -4.57 42.23 1.04
C SER A 173 -4.76 42.14 2.54
N THR A 174 -4.94 40.94 3.09
CA THR A 174 -5.08 40.69 4.52
C THR A 174 -4.43 39.37 4.88
N VAL A 175 -4.16 39.15 6.16
CA VAL A 175 -3.68 37.84 6.66
C VAL A 175 -4.56 36.67 6.25
N ALA A 176 -5.88 36.88 6.09
CA ALA A 176 -6.80 35.82 5.68
C ALA A 176 -6.50 35.31 4.26
N ASP A 177 -6.04 36.17 3.35
CA ASP A 177 -5.78 35.81 1.95
C ASP A 177 -4.68 34.77 1.81
N LEU A 178 -3.70 34.77 2.73
CA LEU A 178 -2.61 33.79 2.81
C LEU A 178 -3.11 32.36 3.12
N THR A 179 -4.33 32.21 3.66
CA THR A 179 -4.84 30.92 4.16
C THR A 179 -6.18 30.50 3.54
N ASN A 180 -6.93 31.41 2.91
CA ASN A 180 -8.29 31.17 2.41
C ASN A 180 -8.39 30.77 0.93
N GLY A 181 -7.26 30.67 0.23
CA GLY A 181 -7.16 30.32 -1.19
C GLY A 181 -7.13 31.49 -2.17
N ASN A 182 -7.27 32.74 -1.70
CA ASN A 182 -7.09 33.94 -2.54
C ASN A 182 -5.63 34.13 -2.99
N TYR A 183 -4.71 33.54 -2.25
CA TYR A 183 -3.31 33.39 -2.58
C TYR A 183 -2.94 31.90 -2.52
N THR A 184 -2.18 31.40 -3.48
CA THR A 184 -1.74 30.01 -3.52
C THR A 184 -0.32 29.90 -4.04
N ILE A 185 0.47 29.05 -3.40
CA ILE A 185 1.81 28.68 -3.87
C ILE A 185 1.69 27.35 -4.62
N LYS A 186 2.18 27.31 -5.85
CA LYS A 186 2.23 26.14 -6.73
C LYS A 186 3.63 25.55 -6.68
N VAL A 187 3.71 24.24 -6.46
CA VAL A 187 5.00 23.52 -6.42
C VAL A 187 4.88 22.20 -7.17
N TYR A 188 5.85 21.87 -8.02
CA TYR A 188 6.00 20.52 -8.56
C TYR A 188 7.49 20.15 -8.72
N SER A 189 7.76 18.86 -8.94
CA SER A 189 9.09 18.34 -9.27
C SER A 189 9.00 17.55 -10.57
N ASP A 190 10.04 17.62 -11.41
CA ASP A 190 10.14 16.78 -12.61
C ASP A 190 10.48 15.32 -12.25
N THR A 191 11.04 15.10 -11.06
CA THR A 191 11.44 13.79 -10.55
C THR A 191 10.29 13.12 -9.80
N ALA A 192 9.74 12.05 -10.38
CA ALA A 192 8.71 11.23 -9.75
C ALA A 192 9.17 10.72 -8.36
N GLY A 193 8.25 10.76 -7.39
CA GLY A 193 8.52 10.33 -6.01
C GLY A 193 9.43 11.25 -5.19
N LYS A 194 9.95 12.36 -5.73
CA LYS A 194 10.80 13.29 -4.95
C LYS A 194 10.00 14.06 -3.89
N LEU A 195 8.84 14.59 -4.27
CA LEU A 195 7.93 15.25 -3.36
C LEU A 195 6.93 14.22 -2.83
N THR A 196 7.03 13.92 -1.54
CA THR A 196 6.11 13.02 -0.84
C THR A 196 5.49 13.73 0.33
N ASP A 197 4.30 13.29 0.73
CA ASP A 197 3.48 13.84 1.80
C ASP A 197 4.27 13.94 3.13
N SER A 198 5.15 12.96 3.36
CA SER A 198 6.01 12.85 4.54
C SER A 198 7.20 13.82 4.55
N HIS A 199 7.44 14.55 3.44
CA HIS A 199 8.50 15.54 3.29
C HIS A 199 7.97 16.95 2.99
N ILE A 200 6.65 17.14 3.08
CA ILE A 200 5.98 18.44 2.86
C ILE A 200 5.41 18.93 4.18
N ILE A 201 5.89 20.08 4.65
CA ILE A 201 5.37 20.72 5.86
C ILE A 201 4.08 21.45 5.51
N SER A 202 2.96 20.99 6.07
CA SER A 202 1.64 21.60 5.86
C SER A 202 1.36 22.76 6.81
N LYS A 203 1.91 22.68 8.03
CA LYS A 203 1.74 23.70 9.07
C LYS A 203 2.84 23.59 10.11
N ILE A 204 3.32 24.74 10.59
CA ILE A 204 4.07 24.85 11.84
C ILE A 204 3.28 25.71 12.81
N SER A 205 3.06 25.22 14.02
CA SER A 205 2.25 25.91 15.02
C SER A 205 2.67 25.56 16.44
N TRP A 206 3.12 26.55 17.21
CA TRP A 206 3.41 26.37 18.62
C TRP A 206 2.14 26.53 19.48
N GLY A 207 1.56 25.39 19.86
CA GLY A 207 0.42 25.34 20.80
C GLY A 207 0.80 25.61 22.25
N ASP A 208 -0.13 25.39 23.18
CA ASP A 208 0.10 25.51 24.63
C ASP A 208 0.92 24.31 25.17
N VAL A 209 2.15 24.16 24.67
CA VAL A 209 3.08 23.07 25.00
C VAL A 209 4.38 23.64 25.52
N ALA A 210 4.96 22.95 26.52
CA ALA A 210 6.23 23.33 27.11
C ALA A 210 7.39 23.09 26.14
N VAL A 211 8.31 24.05 26.07
CA VAL A 211 9.58 23.90 25.35
C VAL A 211 10.56 23.14 26.24
N SER A 212 11.36 22.26 25.63
CA SER A 212 12.48 21.59 26.30
C SER A 212 13.81 22.02 25.69
N GLY A 213 14.83 22.16 26.53
CA GLY A 213 16.19 22.52 26.14
C GLY A 213 17.04 22.73 27.40
N ALA A 214 18.36 22.59 27.31
CA ALA A 214 19.24 22.66 28.48
C ALA A 214 19.14 24.01 29.21
N SER A 215 19.03 25.11 28.47
CA SER A 215 18.86 26.47 29.00
C SER A 215 17.42 26.94 29.13
N ALA A 216 16.43 26.20 28.63
CA ALA A 216 15.05 26.68 28.56
C ALA A 216 14.47 26.92 29.97
N THR A 217 14.08 28.16 30.27
CA THR A 217 13.51 28.56 31.56
C THR A 217 12.31 29.46 31.36
N THR A 218 11.28 29.32 32.20
CA THR A 218 10.10 30.21 32.19
C THR A 218 10.34 31.54 32.90
N VAL A 219 11.52 31.71 33.51
CA VAL A 219 11.93 32.97 34.13
C VAL A 219 12.41 33.89 33.02
N ASP A 220 11.82 35.08 32.89
CA ASP A 220 12.26 36.12 31.96
C ASP A 220 13.63 36.67 32.39
N GLN A 221 14.70 36.07 31.84
CA GLN A 221 16.08 36.42 32.15
C GLN A 221 16.45 37.81 31.66
N MET A 222 15.84 38.25 30.55
CA MET A 222 16.06 39.59 30.02
C MET A 222 15.50 40.64 30.98
N GLN A 223 14.27 40.46 31.45
CA GLN A 223 13.63 41.36 32.40
C GLN A 223 14.41 41.45 33.72
N LEU A 224 14.88 40.32 34.25
CA LEU A 224 15.76 40.31 35.43
C LEU A 224 17.05 41.13 35.21
N GLN A 225 17.65 41.05 34.03
CA GLN A 225 18.83 41.83 33.69
C GLN A 225 18.50 43.33 33.59
N ASN A 226 17.37 43.71 32.99
CA ASN A 226 16.93 45.11 32.91
C ASN A 226 16.75 45.71 34.31
N GLU A 227 16.08 44.99 35.21
CA GLU A 227 15.89 45.42 36.60
C GLU A 227 17.22 45.54 37.36
N ALA A 228 18.16 44.61 37.15
CA ALA A 228 19.49 44.67 37.74
C ALA A 228 20.32 45.87 37.26
N LEU A 229 20.07 46.35 36.03
CA LEU A 229 20.68 47.56 35.47
C LEU A 229 19.93 48.85 35.89
N GLY A 230 18.90 48.74 36.72
CA GLY A 230 18.12 49.88 37.20
C GLY A 230 17.05 50.39 36.21
N GLY A 231 16.72 49.59 35.20
CA GLY A 231 15.64 49.91 34.26
C GLY A 231 14.26 49.92 34.93
N SER A 232 13.43 50.90 34.60
CA SER A 232 12.04 50.99 35.05
C SER A 232 11.09 50.63 33.90
N GLY A 233 10.34 49.54 34.03
CA GLY A 233 9.38 49.06 33.03
C GLY A 233 9.74 47.70 32.42
N SER A 234 8.82 47.16 31.62
CA SER A 234 9.04 45.90 30.88
C SER A 234 9.83 46.17 29.60
N ILE A 235 10.77 45.27 29.25
CA ILE A 235 11.50 45.35 27.97
C ILE A 235 10.56 45.10 26.79
N TYR A 236 9.61 44.20 26.97
CA TYR A 236 8.62 43.83 25.97
C TYR A 236 7.32 43.42 26.65
N ASP A 237 6.18 43.64 25.98
CA ASP A 237 4.86 43.23 26.49
C ASP A 237 4.44 41.87 25.93
N PHE A 238 4.72 40.82 26.70
CA PHE A 238 4.32 39.45 26.38
C PHE A 238 2.88 39.11 26.80
N THR A 239 2.10 40.07 27.32
CA THR A 239 0.75 39.82 27.83
C THR A 239 -0.35 40.03 26.79
N THR A 240 0.00 40.63 25.66
CA THR A 240 -0.92 40.90 24.54
C THR A 240 -0.78 39.81 23.46
N GLY A 241 -1.70 39.78 22.49
CA GLY A 241 -1.57 38.89 21.33
C GLY A 241 -1.86 37.40 21.57
N GLY A 242 -2.32 37.00 22.76
CA GLY A 242 -2.75 35.62 23.03
C GLY A 242 -1.62 34.68 23.44
N THR A 243 -0.59 35.20 24.09
CA THR A 243 0.52 34.40 24.61
C THR A 243 0.10 33.43 25.69
N THR A 244 0.60 32.19 25.61
CA THR A 244 0.35 31.14 26.61
C THR A 244 1.64 30.59 27.22
N ARG A 245 2.78 30.77 26.55
CA ARG A 245 4.09 30.27 26.93
C ARG A 245 5.14 31.34 26.67
N LEU A 246 5.99 31.60 27.65
CA LEU A 246 7.17 32.46 27.55
C LEU A 246 8.36 31.69 28.14
N TYR A 247 9.48 31.71 27.41
CA TYR A 247 10.73 31.09 27.83
C TYR A 247 11.91 32.02 27.52
N SER A 248 12.92 32.04 28.37
CA SER A 248 14.27 32.47 28.00
C SER A 248 15.12 31.25 27.66
N VAL A 249 15.93 31.36 26.60
CA VAL A 249 16.85 30.33 26.12
C VAL A 249 18.22 30.95 25.84
N LYS A 250 19.31 30.19 25.98
CA LYS A 250 20.64 30.67 25.63
C LYS A 250 20.82 30.68 24.12
N GLN A 251 21.45 31.73 23.59
CA GLN A 251 21.78 31.80 22.18
C GLN A 251 22.69 30.65 21.75
N GLY A 252 22.50 30.13 20.54
CA GLY A 252 23.26 29.01 19.97
C GLY A 252 22.82 27.62 20.47
N GLU A 253 21.91 27.53 21.43
CA GLU A 253 21.37 26.24 21.88
C GLU A 253 20.11 25.84 21.10
N TRP A 254 19.98 24.54 20.83
CA TRP A 254 18.75 23.96 20.30
C TRP A 254 17.72 23.79 21.41
N VAL A 255 16.49 24.19 21.12
CA VAL A 255 15.30 23.87 21.91
C VAL A 255 14.30 23.11 21.06
N THR A 256 13.46 22.31 21.72
CA THR A 256 12.42 21.50 21.09
C THR A 256 11.05 22.05 21.46
N ILE A 257 10.21 22.27 20.44
CA ILE A 257 8.80 22.62 20.57
C ILE A 257 7.99 21.36 20.18
N PRO A 258 7.43 20.63 21.17
CA PRO A 258 6.78 19.35 20.90
C PRO A 258 5.55 19.47 19.98
N GLY A 259 5.43 18.57 19.01
CA GLY A 259 4.28 18.46 18.12
C GLY A 259 3.95 19.68 17.28
N ALA A 260 4.92 20.58 17.06
CA ALA A 260 4.69 21.83 16.36
C ALA A 260 4.64 21.69 14.83
N VAL A 261 5.19 20.62 14.25
CA VAL A 261 5.24 20.39 12.80
C VAL A 261 4.16 19.38 12.40
N VAL A 262 3.35 19.74 11.41
CA VAL A 262 2.38 18.83 10.77
C VAL A 262 2.78 18.63 9.32
N LEU A 263 3.05 17.39 8.94
CA LEU A 263 3.37 17.00 7.57
C LEU A 263 2.09 16.74 6.75
N ALA A 264 2.20 16.73 5.42
CA ALA A 264 1.03 16.57 4.54
C ALA A 264 0.39 15.17 4.64
N ASP A 265 1.12 14.15 5.10
CA ASP A 265 0.58 12.83 5.44
C ASP A 265 -0.22 12.81 6.75
N GLY A 266 -0.27 13.94 7.46
CA GLY A 266 -0.93 14.10 8.75
C GLY A 266 -0.06 13.68 9.94
N SER A 267 1.16 13.20 9.72
CA SER A 267 2.09 12.91 10.80
C SER A 267 2.53 14.19 11.49
N VAL A 268 2.73 14.07 12.81
CA VAL A 268 3.10 15.18 13.69
C VAL A 268 4.52 14.95 14.20
N LYS A 269 5.36 15.97 14.10
CA LYS A 269 6.76 15.98 14.53
C LYS A 269 7.04 17.17 15.43
N ASP A 270 8.12 17.09 16.19
CA ASP A 270 8.60 18.22 16.99
C ASP A 270 9.37 19.20 16.09
N LEU A 271 9.34 20.48 16.43
CA LEU A 271 10.20 21.49 15.83
C LEU A 271 11.44 21.70 16.70
N LEU A 272 12.61 21.60 16.11
CA LEU A 272 13.84 22.09 16.72
C LEU A 272 14.07 23.53 16.29
N ALA A 273 14.37 24.42 17.23
CA ALA A 273 14.66 25.82 16.97
C ALA A 273 15.97 26.23 17.65
N ARG A 274 16.79 27.04 16.96
CA ARG A 274 18.02 27.63 17.50
C ARG A 274 18.08 29.10 17.13
N PHE A 275 18.49 29.92 18.09
CA PHE A 275 18.54 31.38 17.96
C PHE A 275 19.96 31.85 18.23
N THR A 276 20.59 32.54 17.29
CA THR A 276 22.00 32.99 17.39
C THR A 276 22.07 34.48 17.12
N LYS A 277 22.63 35.27 18.04
CA LYS A 277 22.76 36.71 17.84
C LYS A 277 23.97 36.99 16.94
N THR A 278 23.86 37.95 16.01
CA THR A 278 24.89 38.15 14.96
C THR A 278 25.58 39.51 14.97
N ASP A 279 24.98 40.52 15.61
CA ASP A 279 25.54 41.87 15.72
C ASP A 279 25.14 42.44 17.09
N GLU A 280 26.10 42.63 18.01
CA GLU A 280 25.79 42.94 19.41
C GLU A 280 26.41 44.26 19.89
N ALA A 281 25.53 45.20 20.24
CA ALA A 281 25.77 46.21 21.27
C ALA A 281 24.47 46.47 22.05
N LEU A 282 23.81 45.39 22.47
CA LEU A 282 22.58 45.45 23.26
C LEU A 282 22.92 45.66 24.74
N ALA A 283 22.14 46.51 25.41
CA ALA A 283 22.33 46.81 26.82
C ALA A 283 21.69 45.75 27.72
N VAL A 284 20.60 45.13 27.23
CA VAL A 284 19.88 44.04 27.89
C VAL A 284 19.75 42.87 26.93
N GLY A 285 19.82 41.66 27.46
CA GLY A 285 19.67 40.42 26.71
C GLY A 285 20.85 39.49 26.94
N GLY A 286 22.07 40.00 27.10
CA GLY A 286 23.27 39.17 27.28
C GLY A 286 23.31 38.02 26.28
N ASP A 287 23.50 36.80 26.77
CA ASP A 287 23.42 35.56 26.00
C ASP A 287 22.03 34.91 25.98
N TRP A 288 21.00 35.59 26.50
CA TRP A 288 19.60 35.13 26.52
C TRP A 288 18.80 35.66 25.33
N VAL A 289 17.91 34.82 24.80
CA VAL A 289 16.85 35.16 23.85
C VAL A 289 15.53 34.80 24.51
N ASN A 290 14.56 35.71 24.49
CA ASN A 290 13.20 35.38 24.91
C ASN A 290 12.41 34.86 23.72
N ILE A 291 11.71 33.74 23.91
CA ILE A 291 10.82 33.13 22.92
C ILE A 291 9.44 32.92 23.52
N TRP A 292 8.39 33.11 22.73
CA TRP A 292 7.03 32.93 23.20
C TRP A 292 6.09 32.49 22.08
N ASN A 293 5.02 31.79 22.45
CA ASN A 293 3.97 31.47 21.50
C ASN A 293 2.90 32.55 21.50
N ALA A 294 2.30 32.81 20.35
CA ALA A 294 1.10 33.66 20.24
C ALA A 294 0.35 33.26 18.98
N ASN A 295 -0.91 32.84 19.09
CA ASN A 295 -1.71 32.38 17.95
C ASN A 295 -1.02 31.31 17.07
N GLY A 296 -0.19 30.46 17.67
CA GLY A 296 0.59 29.44 16.97
C GLY A 296 1.93 29.90 16.39
N LEU A 297 2.26 31.19 16.47
CA LEU A 297 3.57 31.72 16.06
C LEU A 297 4.68 31.24 17.00
N VAL A 298 5.89 31.15 16.45
CA VAL A 298 7.14 31.08 17.21
C VAL A 298 7.73 32.48 17.20
N ASN A 299 7.50 33.23 18.27
CA ASN A 299 8.03 34.58 18.40
C ASN A 299 9.33 34.59 19.20
N TYR A 300 10.17 35.58 18.92
CA TYR A 300 11.44 35.76 19.61
C TYR A 300 11.84 37.25 19.69
N ILE A 301 12.65 37.58 20.70
CA ILE A 301 13.31 38.88 20.84
C ILE A 301 14.74 38.69 21.36
N ASN A 302 15.69 39.37 20.73
CA ASN A 302 17.12 39.22 20.99
C ASN A 302 17.64 40.09 22.15
N GLY A 303 16.95 41.17 22.51
CA GLY A 303 17.48 42.14 23.46
C GLY A 303 16.75 43.46 23.52
N GLY A 304 17.32 44.37 24.31
CA GLY A 304 16.96 45.78 24.33
C GLY A 304 18.21 46.66 24.28
N SER A 305 18.16 47.72 23.47
CA SER A 305 19.17 48.79 23.45
C SER A 305 18.82 49.91 24.44
N LEU A 306 19.81 50.73 24.82
CA LEU A 306 19.51 51.99 25.52
C LEU A 306 18.80 52.95 24.57
N ILE A 307 17.87 53.75 25.09
CA ILE A 307 17.14 54.75 24.31
C ILE A 307 18.11 55.63 23.50
N GLY A 308 17.92 55.65 22.17
CA GLY A 308 18.73 56.42 21.23
C GLY A 308 20.02 55.74 20.76
N GLN A 309 20.36 54.54 21.26
CA GLN A 309 21.42 53.71 20.71
C GLN A 309 20.82 52.69 19.75
N ARG A 310 21.21 52.76 18.47
CA ARG A 310 20.68 51.89 17.42
C ARG A 310 21.84 51.18 16.73
N PRO A 311 22.40 50.13 17.34
CA PRO A 311 23.66 49.54 16.91
C PRO A 311 23.55 48.69 15.64
N GLY A 312 22.33 48.40 15.19
CA GLY A 312 22.08 47.45 14.10
C GLY A 312 22.21 46.01 14.57
N ASP A 313 21.54 45.69 15.69
CA ASP A 313 21.53 44.36 16.27
C ASP A 313 20.84 43.34 15.36
N GLY A 314 21.19 42.06 15.51
CA GLY A 314 20.67 41.00 14.64
C GLY A 314 20.54 39.64 15.30
N ILE A 315 19.68 38.80 14.73
CA ILE A 315 19.43 37.43 15.16
C ILE A 315 19.21 36.52 13.95
N THR A 316 19.99 35.44 13.91
CA THR A 316 19.80 34.31 13.01
C THR A 316 18.95 33.26 13.71
N VAL A 317 17.95 32.75 13.01
CA VAL A 317 17.08 31.68 13.48
C VAL A 317 17.23 30.47 12.56
N GLU A 318 17.31 29.30 13.17
CA GLU A 318 17.42 28.01 12.49
C GLU A 318 16.33 27.06 12.97
N TYR A 319 15.68 26.38 12.02
CA TYR A 319 14.64 25.40 12.29
C TYR A 319 14.93 24.06 11.63
N GLN A 320 14.65 22.97 12.35
CA GLN A 320 14.69 21.60 11.82
C GLN A 320 13.45 20.83 12.25
N VAL A 321 13.03 19.87 11.43
CA VAL A 321 12.07 18.84 11.85
C VAL A 321 12.81 17.81 12.71
N SER A 322 12.27 17.47 13.87
CA SER A 322 12.86 16.44 14.74
C SER A 322 12.55 15.05 14.17
N ASP A 323 13.45 14.54 13.34
CA ASP A 323 13.33 13.27 12.62
C ASP A 323 14.49 12.30 12.90
N GLY A 324 15.40 12.68 13.80
CA GLY A 324 16.59 11.90 14.16
C GLY A 324 17.77 12.04 13.19
N THR A 325 17.65 12.87 12.15
CA THR A 325 18.69 13.02 11.11
C THR A 325 19.58 14.25 11.30
N ASN A 326 19.30 15.07 12.31
CA ASN A 326 20.04 16.30 12.62
C ASN A 326 20.11 17.27 11.42
N GLY A 327 18.99 17.39 10.69
CA GLY A 327 18.84 18.32 9.58
C GLY A 327 19.43 17.84 8.25
N SER A 328 19.69 16.53 8.08
CA SER A 328 20.10 15.98 6.78
C SER A 328 18.90 15.68 5.86
N THR A 329 17.76 15.28 6.41
CA THR A 329 16.53 15.10 5.62
C THR A 329 16.01 16.47 5.16
N LYS A 330 15.80 16.64 3.85
CA LYS A 330 15.22 17.86 3.31
C LYS A 330 13.69 17.83 3.38
N TYR A 331 13.09 18.95 3.73
CA TYR A 331 11.65 19.18 3.71
C TYR A 331 11.32 20.36 2.81
N ILE A 332 10.11 20.37 2.24
CA ILE A 332 9.52 21.58 1.68
C ILE A 332 9.05 22.47 2.83
N TRP A 333 9.73 23.59 3.00
CA TRP A 333 9.34 24.66 3.91
C TRP A 333 8.62 25.73 3.11
N VAL A 334 7.41 26.07 3.54
CA VAL A 334 6.64 27.17 2.98
C VAL A 334 6.34 28.14 4.11
N THR A 335 6.87 29.34 4.00
CA THR A 335 6.96 30.27 5.12
C THR A 335 6.70 31.70 4.68
N SER A 336 6.21 32.48 5.64
CA SER A 336 6.04 33.92 5.52
C SER A 336 6.69 34.57 6.73
N ASN A 337 7.52 35.59 6.49
CA ASN A 337 7.87 36.56 7.52
C ASN A 337 7.04 37.81 7.26
N PHE A 338 6.46 38.38 8.31
CA PHE A 338 5.68 39.61 8.28
C PHE A 338 6.10 40.48 9.46
N ASP A 339 5.58 41.70 9.55
CA ASP A 339 5.99 42.67 10.58
C ASP A 339 7.45 43.13 10.43
N ILE A 340 8.01 43.05 9.22
CA ILE A 340 9.34 43.58 8.93
C ILE A 340 9.22 45.08 8.66
N ASP A 341 9.79 45.91 9.53
CA ASP A 341 9.56 47.36 9.51
C ASP A 341 10.78 48.17 9.99
N GLY A 342 10.66 49.49 10.00
CA GLY A 342 11.66 50.36 10.62
C GLY A 342 13.09 50.21 10.10
N GLY A 343 13.27 49.86 8.84
CA GLY A 343 14.58 49.67 8.24
C GLY A 343 15.24 48.32 8.55
N GLN A 344 14.47 47.35 9.03
CA GLN A 344 14.95 46.00 9.22
C GLN A 344 15.40 45.35 7.91
N ILE A 345 16.39 44.48 8.02
CA ILE A 345 17.00 43.73 6.93
C ILE A 345 16.83 42.24 7.23
N LEU A 346 16.12 41.55 6.34
CA LEU A 346 15.96 40.10 6.36
C LEU A 346 16.94 39.48 5.35
N THR A 347 17.71 38.49 5.78
CA THR A 347 18.55 37.66 4.90
C THR A 347 18.02 36.24 4.90
N LEU A 348 17.63 35.73 3.73
CA LEU A 348 17.32 34.32 3.53
C LEU A 348 18.63 33.58 3.25
N GLU A 349 19.14 32.84 4.25
CA GLU A 349 20.52 32.31 4.24
C GLU A 349 20.66 30.92 3.58
N ASN A 350 19.56 30.37 3.06
CA ASN A 350 19.55 29.06 2.40
C ASN A 350 19.82 29.20 0.89
N GLY A 351 20.76 28.40 0.38
CA GLY A 351 21.07 28.36 -1.07
C GLY A 351 19.93 27.79 -1.93
N ASP A 352 19.11 26.88 -1.38
CA ASP A 352 17.93 26.29 -2.04
C ASP A 352 16.65 27.00 -1.57
N THR A 353 16.52 28.30 -1.83
CA THR A 353 15.35 29.11 -1.44
C THR A 353 14.88 30.02 -2.56
N ALA A 354 13.57 30.04 -2.77
CA ALA A 354 12.90 30.89 -3.73
C ALA A 354 11.99 31.88 -2.99
N LEU A 355 12.28 33.18 -3.15
CA LEU A 355 11.34 34.24 -2.79
C LEU A 355 10.22 34.27 -3.84
N VAL A 356 8.98 34.04 -3.42
CA VAL A 356 7.83 33.91 -4.34
C VAL A 356 6.93 35.14 -4.33
N SER A 357 6.87 35.87 -3.22
CA SER A 357 6.09 37.11 -3.13
C SER A 357 6.68 38.10 -2.14
N ILE A 358 6.40 39.39 -2.38
CA ILE A 358 6.85 40.51 -1.56
C ILE A 358 5.73 41.55 -1.44
N GLY A 359 5.54 42.04 -0.21
CA GLY A 359 4.51 43.01 0.15
C GLY A 359 4.98 44.46 0.16
N GLY A 360 4.17 45.34 0.76
CA GLY A 360 4.39 46.78 0.74
C GLY A 360 5.47 47.28 1.69
N GLY A 361 6.14 48.37 1.30
CA GLY A 361 7.24 48.98 2.06
C GLY A 361 8.55 48.18 2.06
N MET A 362 8.67 47.16 1.22
CA MET A 362 9.80 46.25 1.14
C MET A 362 10.65 46.48 -0.12
N ARG A 363 11.88 45.99 -0.10
CA ARG A 363 12.83 46.03 -1.23
C ARG A 363 13.68 44.77 -1.28
N ILE A 364 13.95 44.29 -2.49
CA ILE A 364 14.97 43.26 -2.74
C ILE A 364 16.32 43.98 -2.94
N ASN A 365 17.29 43.72 -2.06
CA ASN A 365 18.64 44.29 -2.14
C ASN A 365 19.55 43.47 -3.07
N GLY A 366 19.20 42.21 -3.31
CA GLY A 366 19.90 41.28 -4.20
C GLY A 366 20.60 40.17 -3.43
N GLN A 367 21.37 39.35 -4.16
CA GLN A 367 22.14 38.27 -3.58
C GLN A 367 23.43 38.80 -2.91
N ALA A 368 23.59 38.53 -1.62
CA ALA A 368 24.81 38.76 -0.86
C ALA A 368 25.55 37.43 -0.64
N ALA A 369 26.79 37.49 -0.12
CA ALA A 369 27.54 36.27 0.24
C ALA A 369 26.84 35.43 1.33
N SER A 370 26.00 36.07 2.15
CA SER A 370 25.23 35.46 3.22
C SER A 370 23.85 34.95 2.77
N GLY A 371 23.38 35.26 1.57
CA GLY A 371 22.05 34.90 1.08
C GLY A 371 21.30 36.06 0.40
N LEU A 372 20.01 35.85 0.11
CA LEU A 372 19.17 36.88 -0.49
C LEU A 372 18.80 37.92 0.57
N GLU A 373 19.19 39.18 0.37
CA GLU A 373 18.91 40.27 1.30
C GLU A 373 17.68 41.08 0.87
N LEU A 374 16.79 41.34 1.81
CA LEU A 374 15.62 42.19 1.68
C LEU A 374 15.60 43.23 2.79
N SER A 375 15.04 44.40 2.54
CA SER A 375 14.91 45.46 3.55
C SER A 375 13.52 46.08 3.55
N SER A 376 13.07 46.52 4.72
CA SER A 376 11.94 47.45 4.85
C SER A 376 12.42 48.89 4.76
N ASP A 377 11.53 49.81 4.39
CA ASP A 377 11.79 51.25 4.53
C ASP A 377 11.92 51.61 6.01
N GLU A 378 12.86 52.50 6.35
CA GLU A 378 13.03 53.08 7.70
C GLU A 378 11.75 53.71 8.24
N ALA A 379 10.90 54.22 7.35
CA ALA A 379 9.66 54.88 7.69
C ALA A 379 8.45 53.93 7.79
N LEU A 380 8.58 52.68 7.32
CA LEU A 380 7.50 51.70 7.38
C LEU A 380 7.19 51.37 8.84
N GLY A 381 5.90 51.36 9.19
CA GLY A 381 5.43 51.17 10.56
C GLY A 381 5.42 52.45 11.41
N TYR A 382 6.16 53.49 11.01
CA TYR A 382 6.28 54.74 11.77
C TYR A 382 5.50 55.89 11.16
N SER A 383 5.76 56.23 9.89
CA SER A 383 5.09 57.33 9.21
C SER A 383 4.08 56.87 8.16
N TYR A 384 4.17 55.60 7.74
CA TYR A 384 3.24 54.99 6.81
C TYR A 384 3.19 53.47 6.99
N GLY A 385 2.09 52.87 6.53
CA GLY A 385 1.81 51.43 6.65
C GLY A 385 0.31 51.19 6.83
N LYS A 386 -0.18 50.02 6.42
CA LYS A 386 -1.62 49.67 6.44
C LYS A 386 -2.23 49.65 7.84
N ALA A 387 -1.50 49.10 8.81
CA ALA A 387 -1.85 49.11 10.22
C ALA A 387 -0.57 49.36 11.02
N MET A 388 -0.65 50.23 12.04
CA MET A 388 0.50 50.66 12.83
C MET A 388 0.08 50.85 14.29
N THR A 389 1.01 50.60 15.20
CA THR A 389 0.88 50.84 16.63
C THR A 389 1.94 51.85 17.10
N GLY A 390 2.09 52.02 18.42
CA GLY A 390 3.23 52.77 18.98
C GLY A 390 4.58 52.07 18.76
N ASN A 391 4.57 50.81 18.34
CA ASN A 391 5.73 49.93 18.19
C ASN A 391 5.98 49.52 16.72
N ALA A 392 5.68 50.41 15.77
CA ALA A 392 5.76 50.19 14.33
C ALA A 392 4.55 49.45 13.73
N LEU A 393 4.73 48.40 12.90
CA LEU A 393 3.59 47.65 12.33
C LEU A 393 2.82 46.88 13.43
N ASP A 394 1.62 46.41 13.09
CA ASP A 394 0.67 45.71 13.97
C ASP A 394 0.59 44.22 13.60
N GLY A 395 1.74 43.57 13.44
CA GLY A 395 1.83 42.15 13.12
C GLY A 395 1.01 41.76 11.89
N GLY A 396 0.19 40.71 12.03
CA GLY A 396 -0.65 40.21 10.96
C GLY A 396 -1.69 41.21 10.42
N ASN A 397 -2.08 42.24 11.19
CA ASN A 397 -3.04 43.25 10.73
C ASN A 397 -2.44 44.18 9.68
N SER A 398 -1.11 44.26 9.61
CA SER A 398 -0.39 45.10 8.65
C SER A 398 -0.20 44.46 7.28
N ILE A 399 -0.41 43.15 7.16
CA ILE A 399 -0.31 42.42 5.89
C ILE A 399 -1.20 43.09 4.84
N PRO A 400 -0.66 43.45 3.65
CA PRO A 400 0.58 42.95 3.05
C PRO A 400 1.87 43.72 3.39
N ASP A 401 1.82 44.81 4.15
CA ASP A 401 3.03 45.57 4.46
C ASP A 401 4.01 44.77 5.32
N GLY A 402 5.31 44.96 5.09
CA GLY A 402 6.36 44.27 5.85
C GLY A 402 6.40 42.76 5.64
N THR A 403 5.78 42.24 4.58
CA THR A 403 5.56 40.79 4.38
C THR A 403 6.39 40.24 3.23
N VAL A 404 6.96 39.05 3.42
CA VAL A 404 7.62 38.25 2.39
C VAL A 404 7.15 36.80 2.47
N VAL A 405 7.10 36.12 1.33
CA VAL A 405 6.76 34.69 1.26
C VAL A 405 7.81 33.97 0.43
N TYR A 406 8.31 32.85 0.96
CA TYR A 406 9.35 32.07 0.31
C TYR A 406 9.18 30.57 0.54
N VAL A 407 9.77 29.80 -0.36
CA VAL A 407 9.78 28.33 -0.36
C VAL A 407 11.22 27.86 -0.32
N ALA A 408 11.51 26.88 0.52
CA ALA A 408 12.83 26.26 0.62
C ALA A 408 12.73 24.74 0.60
N TYR A 409 13.75 24.08 0.04
CA TYR A 409 13.91 22.62 0.12
C TYR A 409 15.23 22.28 0.82
N THR A 410 15.16 22.15 2.14
CA THR A 410 16.33 22.07 3.01
C THR A 410 16.03 21.27 4.27
N GLY A 411 17.06 20.70 4.91
CA GLY A 411 16.90 20.07 6.22
C GLY A 411 17.04 21.03 7.40
N THR A 412 17.63 22.20 7.17
CA THR A 412 17.65 23.31 8.13
C THR A 412 17.18 24.58 7.44
N LEU A 413 16.04 25.11 7.85
CA LEU A 413 15.58 26.43 7.42
C LEU A 413 16.33 27.49 8.23
N LYS A 414 16.83 28.55 7.58
CA LYS A 414 17.67 29.56 8.19
C LYS A 414 17.42 30.95 7.61
N HIS A 415 17.18 31.92 8.49
CA HIS A 415 17.15 33.34 8.13
C HIS A 415 17.77 34.20 9.22
N ASN A 416 18.18 35.41 8.84
CA ASN A 416 18.67 36.44 9.75
C ASN A 416 17.81 37.69 9.64
N LEU A 417 17.43 38.27 10.77
CA LEU A 417 16.78 39.57 10.84
C LEU A 417 17.68 40.52 11.65
N LYS A 418 17.99 41.68 11.09
CA LYS A 418 18.81 42.71 11.73
C LYS A 418 18.23 44.11 11.53
N ASN A 419 18.53 45.00 12.46
CA ASN A 419 18.22 46.42 12.32
C ASN A 419 19.29 47.13 11.49
N THR A 420 18.90 48.20 10.79
CA THR A 420 19.89 49.10 10.16
C THR A 420 20.61 49.92 11.25
N PRO A 421 21.96 49.96 11.26
CA PRO A 421 22.71 50.80 12.19
C PRO A 421 22.32 52.29 12.07
N GLY A 422 21.92 52.90 13.17
CA GLY A 422 21.43 54.28 13.20
C GLY A 422 20.03 54.49 12.59
N GLY A 423 19.33 53.41 12.20
CA GLY A 423 17.99 53.39 11.62
C GLY A 423 16.89 53.76 12.63
N ASN A 424 15.65 53.28 12.47
CA ASN A 424 14.51 53.62 13.35
C ASN A 424 14.19 52.57 14.41
N SER A 425 14.45 51.28 14.13
CA SER A 425 14.18 50.18 15.05
C SER A 425 15.18 50.10 16.22
N ASN A 426 14.68 49.75 17.40
CA ASN A 426 15.45 49.73 18.66
C ASN A 426 15.82 48.32 19.16
N GLY A 427 15.19 47.27 18.62
CA GLY A 427 15.48 45.86 18.94
C GLY A 427 14.93 44.96 17.85
N VAL A 428 15.34 43.69 17.83
CA VAL A 428 14.83 42.72 16.85
C VAL A 428 13.87 41.77 17.54
N ALA A 429 12.58 41.94 17.24
CA ALA A 429 11.50 41.03 17.57
C ALA A 429 10.78 40.61 16.29
N ASN A 430 10.42 39.33 16.18
CA ASN A 430 9.68 38.82 15.02
C ASN A 430 8.92 37.54 15.40
N GLY A 431 7.90 37.21 14.61
CA GLY A 431 7.11 35.99 14.71
C GLY A 431 7.23 35.14 13.45
N ASP A 432 7.64 33.90 13.60
CA ASP A 432 7.69 32.94 12.50
C ASP A 432 6.50 31.98 12.55
N PHE A 433 6.10 31.50 11.36
CA PHE A 433 5.05 30.49 11.16
C PHE A 433 3.67 30.94 11.64
N GLY A 434 2.92 30.09 12.36
CA GLY A 434 1.58 30.37 12.88
C GLY A 434 0.47 30.36 11.83
N LEU A 435 0.79 30.62 10.57
CA LEU A 435 -0.11 30.57 9.42
C LEU A 435 0.05 29.25 8.65
N ALA A 436 -1.07 28.63 8.29
CA ALA A 436 -1.10 27.52 7.35
C ALA A 436 -1.28 28.09 5.93
N LEU A 437 -0.17 28.41 5.28
CA LEU A 437 -0.19 28.97 3.93
C LEU A 437 -0.85 28.00 2.95
N ASN A 438 -1.63 28.54 2.01
CA ASN A 438 -2.25 27.69 1.00
C ASN A 438 -1.23 27.29 -0.07
N VAL A 439 -0.92 25.99 -0.14
CA VAL A 439 0.06 25.41 -1.06
C VAL A 439 -0.62 24.29 -1.84
N HIS A 440 -0.37 24.26 -3.15
CA HIS A 440 -0.81 23.19 -4.03
C HIS A 440 0.42 22.48 -4.59
N ILE A 441 0.64 21.26 -4.09
CA ILE A 441 1.65 20.31 -4.57
C ILE A 441 0.88 19.07 -5.04
N PRO A 442 1.01 18.62 -6.31
CA PRO A 442 0.44 17.37 -6.75
C PRO A 442 1.03 16.23 -5.93
N ILE A 443 0.18 15.42 -5.31
CA ILE A 443 0.59 14.31 -4.46
C ILE A 443 0.21 13.00 -5.13
N ALA A 444 1.19 12.10 -5.27
CA ALA A 444 0.96 10.78 -5.84
C ALA A 444 -0.08 10.01 -4.98
N PRO A 445 -1.09 9.38 -5.59
CA PRO A 445 -2.04 8.56 -4.85
C PRO A 445 -1.36 7.33 -4.27
N GLN A 446 -1.79 6.91 -3.09
CA GLN A 446 -1.47 5.58 -2.57
C GLN A 446 -2.36 4.57 -3.30
N LEU A 447 -1.73 3.63 -4.01
CA LEU A 447 -2.41 2.67 -4.88
C LEU A 447 -2.21 1.26 -4.35
N SER A 448 -3.26 0.43 -4.46
CA SER A 448 -3.20 -0.97 -4.10
C SER A 448 -3.97 -1.86 -5.08
N TYR A 449 -3.67 -3.15 -5.05
CA TYR A 449 -4.39 -4.21 -5.76
C TYR A 449 -4.47 -5.46 -4.89
N HIS A 450 -5.39 -6.37 -5.17
CA HIS A 450 -5.42 -7.70 -4.57
C HIS A 450 -5.36 -8.77 -5.65
N LEU A 451 -4.79 -9.91 -5.29
CA LEU A 451 -4.94 -11.13 -6.07
C LEU A 451 -6.30 -11.77 -5.81
N ASN A 452 -6.73 -12.62 -6.72
CA ASN A 452 -7.90 -13.46 -6.60
C ASN A 452 -7.49 -14.92 -6.47
N ALA A 453 -8.31 -15.71 -5.77
CA ALA A 453 -8.22 -17.16 -5.73
C ALA A 453 -9.57 -17.77 -6.11
N VAL A 454 -9.54 -18.97 -6.68
CA VAL A 454 -10.73 -19.70 -7.12
C VAL A 454 -10.78 -21.09 -6.49
N PRO A 455 -11.93 -21.56 -5.97
CA PRO A 455 -12.03 -22.91 -5.46
C PRO A 455 -11.91 -23.92 -6.61
N LYS A 456 -11.01 -24.89 -6.47
CA LYS A 456 -10.85 -26.03 -7.36
C LYS A 456 -11.26 -27.31 -6.65
N GLU A 457 -12.10 -28.11 -7.30
CA GLU A 457 -12.53 -29.40 -6.76
C GLU A 457 -11.34 -30.36 -6.59
N LEU A 458 -11.26 -31.00 -5.43
CA LEU A 458 -10.34 -32.10 -5.20
C LEU A 458 -10.94 -33.38 -5.77
N SER A 459 -10.14 -34.14 -6.51
CA SER A 459 -10.52 -35.45 -7.05
C SER A 459 -9.46 -36.49 -6.77
N VAL A 460 -9.90 -37.73 -6.56
CA VAL A 460 -9.04 -38.90 -6.30
C VAL A 460 -9.50 -40.09 -7.13
N ILE A 461 -8.56 -40.95 -7.52
CA ILE A 461 -8.82 -42.04 -8.45
C ILE A 461 -8.40 -43.36 -7.83
N LYS A 462 -9.30 -44.34 -7.86
CA LYS A 462 -9.02 -45.73 -7.52
C LYS A 462 -8.99 -46.59 -8.78
N ASP A 463 -7.97 -47.44 -8.89
CA ASP A 463 -7.89 -48.49 -9.89
C ASP A 463 -7.60 -49.85 -9.23
N VAL A 464 -7.84 -50.93 -9.97
CA VAL A 464 -7.51 -52.30 -9.58
C VAL A 464 -6.71 -52.94 -10.69
N LEU A 465 -5.48 -53.36 -10.37
CA LEU A 465 -4.50 -53.85 -11.32
C LEU A 465 -4.23 -55.34 -11.09
N ASN A 466 -3.98 -56.09 -12.16
CA ASN A 466 -3.46 -57.45 -12.06
C ASN A 466 -1.93 -57.46 -11.80
N GLN A 467 -1.33 -58.64 -11.67
CA GLN A 467 0.13 -58.78 -11.46
C GLN A 467 0.99 -58.16 -12.58
N ALA A 468 0.46 -57.98 -13.79
CA ALA A 468 1.15 -57.32 -14.89
C ALA A 468 1.01 -55.78 -14.87
N GLY A 469 0.32 -55.22 -13.87
CA GLY A 469 0.06 -53.79 -13.74
C GLY A 469 -1.05 -53.28 -14.67
N VAL A 470 -1.86 -54.17 -15.25
CA VAL A 470 -2.95 -53.81 -16.17
C VAL A 470 -4.24 -53.64 -15.37
N SER A 471 -4.97 -52.55 -15.62
CA SER A 471 -6.29 -52.32 -15.02
C SER A 471 -7.26 -53.44 -15.38
N ILE A 472 -7.94 -53.93 -14.35
CA ILE A 472 -8.95 -54.98 -14.42
C ILE A 472 -10.26 -54.52 -13.76
N ASN A 473 -10.51 -53.20 -13.71
CA ASN A 473 -11.79 -52.68 -13.24
C ASN A 473 -12.94 -53.18 -14.14
N ASN A 474 -14.01 -53.68 -13.54
CA ASN A 474 -15.11 -54.48 -14.14
C ASN A 474 -14.64 -55.79 -14.80
N GLY A 475 -13.39 -56.19 -14.59
CA GLY A 475 -12.78 -57.39 -15.14
C GLY A 475 -12.85 -58.58 -14.18
N THR A 476 -12.10 -59.62 -14.51
CA THR A 476 -12.01 -60.85 -13.72
C THR A 476 -10.64 -60.97 -13.04
N LEU A 477 -10.64 -61.39 -11.78
CA LEU A 477 -9.44 -61.84 -11.06
C LEU A 477 -9.74 -63.23 -10.51
N LYS A 478 -8.89 -64.23 -10.80
CA LYS A 478 -9.17 -65.61 -10.39
C LYS A 478 -8.89 -65.83 -8.91
N LEU A 479 -9.50 -66.87 -8.36
CA LEU A 479 -9.21 -67.33 -7.00
C LEU A 479 -7.72 -67.68 -6.87
N GLY A 480 -7.07 -67.14 -5.83
CA GLY A 480 -5.64 -67.28 -5.56
C GLY A 480 -4.73 -66.32 -6.34
N GLU A 481 -5.25 -65.52 -7.29
CA GLU A 481 -4.44 -64.51 -7.98
C GLU A 481 -4.23 -63.27 -7.10
N SER A 482 -3.06 -62.64 -7.24
CA SER A 482 -2.78 -61.38 -6.58
C SER A 482 -3.23 -60.19 -7.42
N GLY A 483 -3.76 -59.18 -6.75
CA GLY A 483 -4.13 -57.89 -7.34
C GLY A 483 -3.47 -56.72 -6.60
N THR A 484 -3.62 -55.53 -7.15
CA THR A 484 -3.23 -54.28 -6.50
C THR A 484 -4.34 -53.26 -6.62
N TYR A 485 -4.82 -52.73 -5.51
CA TYR A 485 -5.62 -51.50 -5.52
C TYR A 485 -4.67 -50.31 -5.55
N SER A 486 -4.76 -49.46 -6.58
CA SER A 486 -3.96 -48.25 -6.69
C SER A 486 -4.81 -47.03 -6.31
N LEU A 487 -4.34 -46.28 -5.32
CA LEU A 487 -5.03 -45.17 -4.66
C LEU A 487 -4.30 -43.88 -5.03
N THR A 488 -4.75 -43.18 -6.06
CA THR A 488 -4.17 -41.89 -6.47
C THR A 488 -4.81 -40.78 -5.65
N GLY A 489 -4.04 -40.16 -4.74
CA GLY A 489 -4.53 -39.09 -3.87
C GLY A 489 -4.79 -37.78 -4.61
N ALA A 490 -5.33 -36.80 -3.90
CA ALA A 490 -5.71 -35.52 -4.49
C ALA A 490 -4.47 -34.73 -4.94
N PHE A 491 -4.57 -34.12 -6.12
CA PHE A 491 -3.53 -33.21 -6.62
C PHE A 491 -3.65 -31.86 -5.92
N LEU A 492 -2.53 -31.35 -5.40
CA LEU A 492 -2.43 -30.00 -4.85
C LEU A 492 -1.50 -29.17 -5.72
N SER A 493 -2.06 -28.15 -6.37
CA SER A 493 -1.29 -27.22 -7.19
C SER A 493 -0.33 -26.39 -6.34
N LYS A 494 0.82 -26.03 -6.92
CA LYS A 494 1.72 -24.99 -6.41
C LYS A 494 1.02 -23.65 -6.24
N ASP A 495 -0.04 -23.37 -7.01
CA ASP A 495 -0.78 -22.12 -7.00
C ASP A 495 -1.84 -22.07 -5.88
N ARG A 496 -1.99 -23.12 -5.07
CA ARG A 496 -2.89 -23.13 -3.90
C ARG A 496 -2.66 -21.92 -2.98
N LEU A 497 -3.74 -21.35 -2.45
CA LEU A 497 -3.71 -20.24 -1.51
C LEU A 497 -3.16 -20.69 -0.15
N GLU A 498 -3.67 -21.80 0.38
CA GLU A 498 -3.15 -22.40 1.61
C GLU A 498 -1.88 -23.20 1.31
N LYS A 499 -0.70 -22.62 1.58
CA LYS A 499 0.59 -23.26 1.28
C LYS A 499 0.87 -24.48 2.16
N ALA A 500 0.44 -24.44 3.41
CA ALA A 500 0.68 -25.52 4.37
C ALA A 500 -0.13 -26.77 4.03
N ILE A 501 0.56 -27.90 3.91
CA ILE A 501 -0.06 -29.22 3.87
C ILE A 501 0.09 -29.78 5.29
N THR A 502 -1.02 -29.89 6.02
CA THR A 502 -1.04 -30.33 7.42
C THR A 502 -1.49 -31.76 7.57
N GLN A 503 -2.25 -32.28 6.59
CA GLN A 503 -2.70 -33.66 6.55
C GLN A 503 -2.83 -34.14 5.12
N TYR A 504 -2.38 -35.36 4.85
CA TYR A 504 -2.57 -36.05 3.58
C TYR A 504 -2.57 -37.57 3.82
N ASP A 505 -3.75 -38.11 4.06
CA ASP A 505 -3.94 -39.50 4.51
C ASP A 505 -4.81 -40.31 3.53
N PHE A 506 -4.71 -41.63 3.60
CA PHE A 506 -5.50 -42.57 2.81
C PHE A 506 -6.20 -43.56 3.75
N GLU A 507 -7.49 -43.75 3.55
CA GLU A 507 -8.33 -44.70 4.30
C GLU A 507 -9.08 -45.59 3.31
N ASP A 508 -8.91 -46.90 3.46
CA ASP A 508 -9.52 -47.93 2.62
C ASP A 508 -10.10 -49.02 3.52
N LEU A 509 -11.29 -49.52 3.17
CA LEU A 509 -11.93 -50.62 3.88
C LEU A 509 -11.90 -51.85 2.95
N LEU A 510 -10.91 -52.70 3.15
CA LEU A 510 -10.76 -53.92 2.36
C LEU A 510 -11.87 -54.91 2.71
N ASP A 511 -12.41 -55.56 1.68
CA ASP A 511 -13.30 -56.70 1.84
C ASP A 511 -12.50 -57.94 2.27
N THR A 512 -12.32 -58.09 3.58
CA THR A 512 -11.55 -59.19 4.18
C THR A 512 -12.14 -60.59 3.91
N GLU A 513 -13.39 -60.68 3.44
CA GLU A 513 -13.99 -61.95 3.06
C GLU A 513 -13.45 -62.45 1.71
N HIS A 514 -13.11 -61.52 0.80
CA HIS A 514 -12.65 -61.83 -0.55
C HIS A 514 -11.18 -61.52 -0.80
N ASP A 515 -10.63 -60.49 -0.16
CA ASP A 515 -9.28 -60.00 -0.42
C ASP A 515 -8.42 -60.07 0.85
N LYS A 516 -7.36 -60.86 0.77
CA LYS A 516 -6.34 -60.96 1.81
C LYS A 516 -5.26 -59.93 1.57
N TYR A 517 -5.09 -58.97 2.48
CA TYR A 517 -3.99 -58.00 2.45
C TYR A 517 -2.61 -58.70 2.47
N THR A 518 -1.70 -58.32 1.57
CA THR A 518 -0.35 -58.90 1.46
C THR A 518 0.78 -57.89 1.54
N GLY A 519 0.51 -56.59 1.38
CA GLY A 519 1.51 -55.54 1.51
C GLY A 519 1.06 -54.21 0.92
N TYR A 520 1.93 -53.20 0.95
CA TYR A 520 1.65 -51.91 0.35
C TYR A 520 2.91 -51.20 -0.17
N LYS A 521 2.71 -50.18 -1.00
CA LYS A 521 3.73 -49.21 -1.39
C LYS A 521 3.14 -47.80 -1.34
N VAL A 522 3.95 -46.82 -0.97
CA VAL A 522 3.58 -45.40 -0.99
C VAL A 522 4.68 -44.63 -1.70
N TYR A 523 4.32 -43.80 -2.66
CA TYR A 523 5.29 -43.13 -3.53
C TYR A 523 4.78 -41.80 -4.05
N ALA A 524 5.72 -40.93 -4.44
CA ALA A 524 5.41 -39.66 -5.09
C ALA A 524 4.76 -39.94 -6.46
N PHE A 525 3.53 -39.50 -6.68
CA PHE A 525 2.85 -39.74 -7.96
C PHE A 525 3.41 -38.80 -9.05
N ILE A 526 3.69 -37.56 -8.66
CA ILE A 526 4.39 -36.54 -9.44
C ILE A 526 5.68 -36.12 -8.73
N PRO A 527 6.61 -35.40 -9.38
CA PRO A 527 7.75 -34.83 -8.70
C PRO A 527 7.33 -33.89 -7.56
N ILE A 528 7.97 -34.00 -6.39
CA ILE A 528 7.72 -33.16 -5.21
C ILE A 528 9.01 -32.42 -4.86
N LYS A 529 8.95 -31.09 -4.84
CA LYS A 529 10.06 -30.23 -4.43
C LYS A 529 9.96 -29.91 -2.94
N LEU A 530 11.08 -30.04 -2.23
CA LEU A 530 11.23 -29.71 -0.82
C LEU A 530 11.88 -28.33 -0.63
N LYS A 531 11.71 -27.75 0.56
CA LYS A 531 12.23 -26.42 0.93
C LYS A 531 13.75 -26.32 0.88
N ASP A 532 14.47 -27.42 1.02
CA ASP A 532 15.93 -27.47 0.87
C ASP A 532 16.40 -27.54 -0.59
N GLY A 533 15.45 -27.56 -1.54
CA GLY A 533 15.71 -27.67 -2.98
C GLY A 533 15.77 -29.11 -3.51
N THR A 534 15.68 -30.12 -2.65
CA THR A 534 15.60 -31.53 -3.08
C THR A 534 14.33 -31.75 -3.89
N VAL A 535 14.45 -32.52 -4.98
CA VAL A 535 13.30 -32.97 -5.79
C VAL A 535 13.18 -34.47 -5.66
N LEU A 536 12.04 -34.93 -5.14
CA LEU A 536 11.65 -36.33 -5.14
C LEU A 536 10.97 -36.62 -6.47
N GLU A 537 11.63 -37.38 -7.34
CA GLU A 537 11.08 -37.70 -8.67
C GLU A 537 9.81 -38.56 -8.58
N SER A 538 9.02 -38.58 -9.66
CA SER A 538 7.86 -39.48 -9.74
C SER A 538 8.30 -40.94 -9.49
N LYS A 539 7.47 -41.68 -8.76
CA LYS A 539 7.72 -43.03 -8.23
C LYS A 539 8.81 -43.12 -7.15
N ALA A 540 9.34 -42.01 -6.63
CA ALA A 540 10.20 -42.04 -5.45
C ALA A 540 9.47 -42.70 -4.27
N ASP A 541 10.15 -43.61 -3.58
CA ASP A 541 9.61 -44.32 -2.42
C ASP A 541 9.46 -43.36 -1.23
N LEU A 542 8.27 -43.32 -0.64
CA LEU A 542 7.93 -42.47 0.49
C LEU A 542 7.70 -43.26 1.78
N ALA A 543 8.05 -44.56 1.84
CA ALA A 543 7.80 -45.40 3.01
C ALA A 543 8.42 -44.83 4.31
N ALA A 544 9.58 -44.16 4.21
CA ALA A 544 10.22 -43.49 5.36
C ALA A 544 9.43 -42.28 5.90
N TYR A 545 8.53 -41.72 5.08
CA TYR A 545 7.72 -40.55 5.39
C TYR A 545 6.25 -40.90 5.65
N ALA A 546 5.92 -42.19 5.76
CA ALA A 546 4.56 -42.65 5.91
C ALA A 546 4.44 -43.63 7.08
N LYS A 547 3.29 -43.63 7.73
CA LYS A 547 2.91 -44.63 8.72
C LYS A 547 1.67 -45.36 8.23
N GLN A 548 1.79 -46.67 8.10
CA GLN A 548 0.69 -47.56 7.73
C GLN A 548 0.16 -48.31 8.96
N THR A 549 -1.15 -48.47 9.03
CA THR A 549 -1.84 -49.32 10.00
C THR A 549 -2.92 -50.14 9.29
N TYR A 550 -3.04 -51.42 9.60
CA TYR A 550 -4.10 -52.30 9.11
C TYR A 550 -4.76 -53.03 10.28
N ASP A 551 -6.10 -52.96 10.34
CA ASP A 551 -6.91 -53.71 11.28
C ASP A 551 -7.57 -54.88 10.55
N GLU A 552 -7.04 -56.09 10.77
CA GLU A 552 -7.52 -57.33 10.14
C GLU A 552 -8.98 -57.64 10.49
N SER A 553 -9.50 -57.15 11.62
CA SER A 553 -10.84 -57.51 12.08
C SER A 553 -11.96 -56.80 11.32
N ASN A 554 -11.67 -55.64 10.74
CA ASN A 554 -12.63 -54.81 10.02
C ASN A 554 -12.12 -54.35 8.64
N GLY A 555 -10.93 -54.79 8.21
CA GLY A 555 -10.35 -54.48 6.91
C GLY A 555 -9.83 -53.05 6.77
N ARG A 556 -9.78 -52.27 7.85
CA ARG A 556 -9.38 -50.85 7.78
C ARG A 556 -7.89 -50.71 7.52
N PHE A 557 -7.55 -50.36 6.29
CA PHE A 557 -6.22 -49.96 5.87
C PHE A 557 -6.11 -48.43 5.92
N TYR A 558 -5.07 -47.94 6.60
CA TYR A 558 -4.83 -46.51 6.74
C TYR A 558 -3.36 -46.17 6.54
N VAL A 559 -3.08 -45.14 5.73
CA VAL A 559 -1.74 -44.55 5.57
C VAL A 559 -1.82 -43.08 5.92
N SER A 560 -0.93 -42.63 6.79
CA SER A 560 -0.75 -41.21 7.10
C SER A 560 0.65 -40.75 6.74
N LEU A 561 0.75 -39.61 6.07
CA LEU A 561 2.04 -38.97 5.80
C LEU A 561 2.52 -38.18 7.02
N ASN A 562 3.81 -38.29 7.29
CA ASN A 562 4.53 -37.59 8.35
C ASN A 562 4.34 -36.07 8.23
N SER A 563 3.94 -35.42 9.33
CA SER A 563 3.79 -33.96 9.40
C SER A 563 5.09 -33.20 9.09
N ASP A 564 6.25 -33.71 9.50
CA ASP A 564 7.56 -33.09 9.22
C ASP A 564 7.87 -33.16 7.72
N PHE A 565 7.50 -34.25 7.05
CA PHE A 565 7.63 -34.37 5.61
C PHE A 565 6.70 -33.39 4.89
N LEU A 566 5.42 -33.34 5.26
CA LEU A 566 4.47 -32.40 4.66
C LEU A 566 4.89 -30.93 4.88
N ALA A 567 5.41 -30.59 6.06
CA ALA A 567 5.95 -29.26 6.36
C ALA A 567 7.24 -28.92 5.59
N SER A 568 7.96 -29.94 5.08
CA SER A 568 9.17 -29.78 4.28
C SER A 568 8.89 -29.54 2.79
N VAL A 569 7.66 -29.73 2.31
CA VAL A 569 7.26 -29.45 0.92
C VAL A 569 7.39 -27.95 0.64
N ALA A 570 7.95 -27.59 -0.51
CA ALA A 570 8.12 -26.20 -0.91
C ALA A 570 6.78 -25.53 -1.28
N ASP A 571 6.66 -24.23 -0.98
CA ASP A 571 5.45 -23.45 -1.28
C ASP A 571 5.16 -23.34 -2.79
N ASP A 572 6.21 -23.51 -3.62
CA ASP A 572 6.14 -23.53 -5.09
C ASP A 572 6.12 -24.95 -5.70
N SER A 573 5.89 -25.98 -4.87
CA SER A 573 5.76 -27.37 -5.33
C SER A 573 4.31 -27.74 -5.59
N ASP A 574 4.08 -28.42 -6.71
CA ASP A 574 2.94 -29.32 -6.86
C ASP A 574 3.12 -30.52 -5.91
N PHE A 575 2.02 -31.13 -5.48
CA PHE A 575 2.06 -32.27 -4.57
C PHE A 575 0.98 -33.30 -4.90
N GLN A 576 1.39 -34.56 -5.09
CA GLN A 576 0.47 -35.69 -5.21
C GLN A 576 1.19 -36.99 -4.85
N VAL A 577 0.54 -37.80 -4.02
CA VAL A 577 1.06 -39.09 -3.56
C VAL A 577 0.07 -40.19 -3.96
N ALA A 578 0.59 -41.40 -4.20
CA ALA A 578 -0.23 -42.57 -4.43
C ALA A 578 0.16 -43.71 -3.49
N VAL A 579 -0.82 -44.57 -3.17
CA VAL A 579 -0.66 -45.76 -2.36
C VAL A 579 -1.16 -46.97 -3.13
N ASP A 580 -0.33 -48.01 -3.24
CA ASP A 580 -0.71 -49.30 -3.81
C ASP A 580 -0.93 -50.30 -2.66
N ILE A 581 -2.13 -50.86 -2.54
CA ILE A 581 -2.45 -51.98 -1.62
C ILE A 581 -2.37 -53.28 -2.41
N GLN A 582 -1.50 -54.19 -1.99
CA GLN A 582 -1.37 -55.53 -2.58
C GLN A 582 -2.27 -56.51 -1.81
N PHE A 583 -2.96 -57.37 -2.55
CA PHE A 583 -3.85 -58.38 -1.99
C PHE A 583 -3.83 -59.69 -2.79
N GLU A 584 -4.34 -60.76 -2.17
CA GLU A 584 -4.63 -62.06 -2.80
C GLU A 584 -6.14 -62.33 -2.74
N ARG A 585 -6.75 -62.72 -3.87
CA ARG A 585 -8.17 -63.06 -3.94
C ARG A 585 -8.40 -64.44 -3.31
N ILE A 586 -9.12 -64.51 -2.18
CA ILE A 586 -9.32 -65.73 -1.40
C ILE A 586 -10.75 -66.31 -1.46
N LYS A 587 -11.68 -65.62 -2.14
CA LYS A 587 -13.06 -66.11 -2.31
C LYS A 587 -13.67 -65.75 -3.67
N THR A 588 -14.59 -66.58 -4.15
CA THR A 588 -15.39 -66.32 -5.35
C THR A 588 -16.47 -65.26 -5.08
N GLY A 589 -16.89 -64.50 -6.09
CA GLY A 589 -17.88 -63.42 -5.91
C GLY A 589 -17.53 -62.12 -6.65
N THR A 590 -18.39 -61.11 -6.48
CA THR A 590 -18.13 -59.74 -6.94
C THR A 590 -17.57 -58.93 -5.78
N VAL A 591 -16.46 -58.23 -6.02
CA VAL A 591 -15.79 -57.41 -5.00
C VAL A 591 -15.77 -55.97 -5.47
N GLU A 592 -16.34 -55.10 -4.65
CA GLU A 592 -16.29 -53.65 -4.84
C GLU A 592 -15.31 -53.03 -3.85
N ASN A 593 -14.63 -51.95 -4.25
CA ASN A 593 -13.78 -51.22 -3.31
C ASN A 593 -13.74 -49.71 -3.61
N THR A 594 -13.63 -48.88 -2.57
CA THR A 594 -13.50 -47.41 -2.59
C THR A 594 -12.45 -46.98 -1.58
N PHE A 595 -11.94 -45.75 -1.67
CA PHE A 595 -11.10 -45.19 -0.60
C PHE A 595 -11.44 -43.72 -0.35
N THR A 596 -11.01 -43.22 0.80
CA THR A 596 -11.07 -41.80 1.16
C THR A 596 -9.66 -41.24 1.29
N ASN A 597 -9.35 -40.16 0.57
CA ASN A 597 -8.20 -39.32 0.84
C ASN A 597 -8.61 -38.19 1.79
N ILE A 598 -7.80 -37.91 2.81
CA ILE A 598 -8.06 -36.84 3.77
C ILE A 598 -6.97 -35.78 3.62
N VAL A 599 -7.35 -34.58 3.18
CA VAL A 599 -6.42 -33.47 2.92
C VAL A 599 -6.80 -32.28 3.76
N ASN A 600 -5.92 -31.85 4.67
CA ASN A 600 -6.17 -30.76 5.63
C ASN A 600 -7.56 -30.85 6.31
N GLY A 601 -7.98 -32.06 6.69
CA GLY A 601 -9.29 -32.34 7.29
C GLY A 601 -10.46 -32.53 6.31
N GLN A 602 -10.29 -32.20 5.02
CA GLN A 602 -11.31 -32.46 3.99
C GLN A 602 -11.27 -33.91 3.51
N ARG A 603 -12.42 -34.58 3.39
CA ARG A 603 -12.54 -35.98 2.99
C ARG A 603 -13.00 -36.11 1.55
N VAL A 604 -12.17 -36.69 0.68
CA VAL A 604 -12.44 -36.89 -0.76
C VAL A 604 -12.57 -38.39 -1.04
N VAL A 605 -13.75 -38.84 -1.47
CA VAL A 605 -14.03 -40.26 -1.75
C VAL A 605 -13.77 -40.57 -3.22
N SER A 606 -13.13 -41.72 -3.49
CA SER A 606 -12.83 -42.16 -4.85
C SER A 606 -14.04 -42.71 -5.60
N ASN A 607 -13.85 -42.97 -6.90
CA ASN A 607 -14.71 -43.90 -7.63
C ASN A 607 -14.67 -45.31 -6.99
N THR A 608 -15.74 -46.08 -7.21
CA THR A 608 -15.80 -47.51 -6.91
C THR A 608 -15.14 -48.32 -8.01
N VAL A 609 -14.29 -49.27 -7.66
CA VAL A 609 -13.77 -50.30 -8.57
C VAL A 609 -14.47 -51.62 -8.29
N VAL A 610 -14.68 -52.42 -9.34
CA VAL A 610 -15.40 -53.70 -9.27
C VAL A 610 -14.56 -54.79 -9.92
N THR A 611 -14.47 -55.97 -9.32
CA THR A 611 -13.90 -57.16 -9.97
C THR A 611 -14.78 -58.38 -9.73
N HIS A 612 -14.70 -59.36 -10.61
CA HIS A 612 -15.44 -60.61 -10.49
C HIS A 612 -14.50 -61.81 -10.37
N THR A 613 -14.81 -62.73 -9.46
CA THR A 613 -14.15 -64.03 -9.32
C THR A 613 -15.15 -65.14 -9.63
N PRO A 614 -15.03 -65.80 -10.79
CA PRO A 614 -15.93 -66.89 -11.17
C PRO A 614 -15.88 -68.04 -10.16
N SER A 615 -17.04 -68.65 -9.87
CA SER A 615 -17.08 -69.98 -9.27
C SER A 615 -16.58 -71.02 -10.27
N GLU A 616 -15.92 -72.08 -9.80
CA GLU A 616 -15.65 -73.24 -10.66
C GLU A 616 -16.97 -73.73 -11.27
N PRO A 617 -17.02 -74.04 -12.58
CA PRO A 617 -18.19 -74.67 -13.14
C PRO A 617 -18.39 -76.02 -12.44
N ASP A 618 -19.61 -76.32 -12.01
CA ASP A 618 -19.96 -77.66 -11.52
C ASP A 618 -19.50 -78.70 -12.56
N PRO A 619 -18.87 -79.81 -12.17
CA PRO A 619 -18.49 -80.85 -13.11
C PRO A 619 -19.76 -81.36 -13.80
N GLU A 620 -19.87 -81.11 -15.11
CA GLU A 620 -20.97 -81.63 -15.91
C GLU A 620 -21.06 -83.14 -15.71
N THR A 621 -22.23 -83.59 -15.25
CA THR A 621 -22.57 -85.00 -15.21
C THR A 621 -22.67 -85.48 -16.67
N PRO A 622 -21.94 -86.53 -17.09
CA PRO A 622 -21.90 -86.93 -18.50
C PRO A 622 -23.28 -87.40 -18.95
N ALA A 623 -23.89 -86.67 -19.88
CA ALA A 623 -25.07 -87.11 -20.59
C ALA A 623 -24.68 -88.24 -21.58
N PRO A 624 -25.49 -89.31 -21.70
CA PRO A 624 -25.16 -90.46 -22.55
C PRO A 624 -25.25 -90.11 -24.05
N GLU A 625 -24.28 -90.57 -24.82
CA GLU A 625 -24.26 -90.51 -26.27
C GLU A 625 -25.48 -91.18 -26.90
N GLN A 626 -26.17 -90.47 -27.81
CA GLN A 626 -26.80 -91.07 -29.01
C GLN A 626 -27.28 -90.00 -30.03
N PRO A 627 -27.54 -90.37 -31.30
CA PRO A 627 -26.61 -90.30 -32.42
C PRO A 627 -26.97 -89.21 -33.46
N LYS A 628 -26.02 -88.93 -34.36
CA LYS A 628 -26.18 -88.06 -35.54
C LYS A 628 -27.26 -88.57 -36.50
N PRO A 629 -28.13 -87.68 -37.04
CA PRO A 629 -28.34 -87.67 -38.49
C PRO A 629 -28.55 -86.28 -39.16
N GLU A 630 -27.90 -86.16 -40.32
CA GLU A 630 -28.19 -85.48 -41.61
C GLU A 630 -29.10 -84.24 -41.74
N THR A 631 -28.57 -83.23 -42.46
CA THR A 631 -29.24 -82.14 -43.19
C THR A 631 -30.27 -82.67 -44.20
N PRO A 632 -31.35 -81.94 -44.61
CA PRO A 632 -31.17 -80.88 -45.64
C PRO A 632 -32.29 -79.78 -45.82
N VAL A 633 -31.92 -78.80 -46.67
CA VAL A 633 -32.67 -77.87 -47.57
C VAL A 633 -33.38 -76.59 -47.08
N GLU A 634 -32.96 -75.54 -47.79
CA GLU A 634 -33.37 -74.14 -48.02
C GLU A 634 -34.82 -73.92 -48.52
N GLU A 635 -35.44 -72.80 -48.12
CA GLU A 635 -36.39 -72.07 -48.98
C GLU A 635 -36.48 -70.58 -48.57
N ALA A 636 -36.29 -69.69 -49.55
CA ALA A 636 -36.69 -68.28 -49.59
C ALA A 636 -37.71 -68.15 -50.75
N PRO A 637 -38.27 -66.97 -51.17
CA PRO A 637 -38.06 -65.58 -50.71
C PRO A 637 -39.34 -64.66 -50.76
N VAL A 638 -39.10 -63.32 -50.68
CA VAL A 638 -39.86 -62.17 -51.28
C VAL A 638 -40.98 -61.53 -50.44
N ALA A 639 -41.24 -60.22 -50.35
CA ALA A 639 -40.56 -58.89 -50.50
C ALA A 639 -41.69 -57.83 -50.23
N GLN A 640 -41.51 -56.64 -49.66
CA GLN A 640 -41.22 -55.30 -50.25
C GLN A 640 -41.60 -54.28 -49.14
N GLN A 641 -40.74 -53.41 -48.58
CA GLN A 641 -40.12 -52.16 -49.06
C GLN A 641 -41.04 -51.01 -49.51
N ALA A 642 -40.93 -49.85 -48.82
CA ALA A 642 -40.97 -48.45 -49.31
C ALA A 642 -41.17 -47.45 -48.13
N VAL A 643 -40.53 -46.29 -47.92
CA VAL A 643 -39.27 -45.63 -48.37
C VAL A 643 -39.03 -44.37 -47.48
N VAL A 644 -37.75 -44.13 -47.11
CA VAL A 644 -36.94 -42.86 -47.16
C VAL A 644 -37.18 -41.67 -46.19
N SER A 645 -36.18 -41.35 -45.34
CA SER A 645 -35.17 -40.28 -45.61
C SER A 645 -33.89 -40.40 -44.74
N LEU A 646 -32.76 -39.99 -45.32
CA LEU A 646 -31.34 -40.04 -44.91
C LEU A 646 -30.74 -38.62 -45.17
N PRO A 647 -29.58 -38.18 -44.59
CA PRO A 647 -28.24 -38.77 -44.79
C PRO A 647 -27.47 -39.05 -43.48
N GLN A 648 -26.76 -40.19 -43.35
CA GLN A 648 -25.31 -40.45 -43.61
C GLN A 648 -24.39 -39.59 -42.73
N THR A 649 -23.46 -40.11 -41.92
CA THR A 649 -22.45 -41.21 -42.02
C THR A 649 -22.07 -41.61 -40.56
N GLY A 650 -21.49 -42.74 -40.16
CA GLY A 650 -20.59 -43.69 -40.79
C GLY A 650 -19.42 -43.94 -39.83
N GLU A 651 -19.54 -45.02 -39.06
CA GLU A 651 -18.50 -45.93 -38.52
C GLU A 651 -17.45 -45.52 -37.46
N SER A 652 -17.26 -46.53 -36.60
CA SER A 652 -16.30 -46.81 -35.54
C SER A 652 -14.83 -46.50 -35.80
N VAL A 653 -14.12 -46.02 -34.77
CA VAL A 653 -12.75 -46.46 -34.40
C VAL A 653 -12.51 -46.26 -32.90
N SER A 654 -12.00 -47.32 -32.26
CA SER A 654 -11.11 -47.42 -31.09
C SER A 654 -10.80 -46.16 -30.26
N VAL A 655 -11.09 -46.23 -28.96
CA VAL A 655 -10.68 -45.23 -27.95
C VAL A 655 -9.32 -45.61 -27.38
N PHE A 656 -8.26 -45.20 -28.06
CA PHE A 656 -6.95 -44.92 -27.48
C PHE A 656 -6.55 -43.54 -28.01
N SER A 657 -5.98 -42.71 -27.14
CA SER A 657 -5.39 -41.37 -27.38
C SER A 657 -6.24 -40.16 -26.96
N ILE A 658 -6.13 -39.73 -25.69
CA ILE A 658 -6.07 -38.29 -25.36
C ILE A 658 -5.06 -38.10 -24.22
N LEU A 659 -3.79 -37.93 -24.55
CA LEU A 659 -2.90 -36.97 -23.88
C LEU A 659 -1.66 -36.78 -24.75
N SER A 660 -1.65 -35.77 -25.61
CA SER A 660 -0.43 -35.14 -26.16
C SER A 660 -0.79 -33.92 -27.01
N GLY A 661 -0.41 -32.75 -26.50
CA GLY A 661 -0.38 -31.45 -27.17
C GLY A 661 -0.11 -30.42 -26.09
N ILE A 662 1.04 -29.75 -26.02
CA ILE A 662 1.49 -28.79 -27.03
C ILE A 662 3.02 -28.55 -26.95
N CYS A 663 3.61 -28.53 -28.15
CA CYS A 663 4.77 -27.77 -28.66
C CYS A 663 6.20 -27.91 -28.10
N LEU A 664 7.07 -28.50 -28.95
CA LEU A 664 8.42 -27.99 -29.20
C LEU A 664 8.66 -27.85 -30.71
N VAL A 665 8.81 -26.61 -31.17
CA VAL A 665 9.43 -26.26 -32.45
C VAL A 665 10.66 -25.43 -32.13
N ILE A 666 11.85 -25.91 -32.51
CA ILE A 666 12.98 -25.16 -33.10
C ILE A 666 13.93 -26.23 -33.65
N LEU A 667 14.04 -26.31 -34.98
CA LEU A 667 15.13 -27.00 -35.68
C LEU A 667 16.12 -25.95 -36.18
N GLY A 668 17.40 -26.22 -35.94
CA GLY A 668 18.51 -25.28 -36.10
C GLY A 668 18.95 -24.99 -37.53
N PHE A 669 19.61 -23.84 -37.66
CA PHE A 669 20.41 -23.44 -38.81
C PHE A 669 21.90 -23.60 -38.50
N LEU A 670 22.61 -24.43 -39.27
CA LEU A 670 24.06 -24.43 -39.54
C LEU A 670 24.24 -25.41 -40.74
N GLY A 671 24.88 -25.14 -41.86
CA GLY A 671 25.60 -24.00 -42.41
C GLY A 671 26.33 -24.52 -43.66
N ILE A 672 26.26 -23.84 -44.80
CA ILE A 672 27.12 -24.12 -45.96
C ILE A 672 27.70 -22.81 -46.48
N ARG A 673 29.02 -22.65 -46.28
CA ARG A 673 29.87 -21.70 -46.99
C ARG A 673 30.09 -22.17 -48.42
N ARG A 674 29.98 -21.26 -49.41
CA ARG A 674 30.97 -21.10 -50.50
C ARG A 674 30.81 -19.77 -51.27
N LYS A 675 31.81 -18.91 -51.08
CA LYS A 675 32.55 -18.01 -52.00
C LYS A 675 31.86 -17.33 -53.22
N LYS A 676 32.11 -16.00 -53.24
CA LYS A 676 32.54 -15.09 -54.32
C LYS A 676 31.55 -14.82 -55.48
N HIS A 677 31.24 -13.55 -55.71
CA HIS A 677 31.90 -12.70 -56.73
C HIS A 677 31.38 -11.26 -56.71
N ALA A 678 32.30 -10.35 -57.04
CA ALA A 678 32.17 -8.93 -57.42
C ALA A 678 31.70 -7.93 -56.34
#